data_AF-A0A8C6HCN5-F1
#
_entry.id   AF-A0A8C6HCN5-F1
#
_cell.length_a   1.000
_cell.length_b   1.000
_cell.length_c   1.000
_cell.angle_alpha   90.00
_cell.angle_beta   90.00
_cell.angle_gamma   90.00
#
_symmetry.space_group_name_H-M   'P 1'
#
loop_
_entity.id
_entity.type
_entity.pdbx_description
1 polymer ?
#
loop_
_entity_poly.entity_id
_entity_poly.type
_entity_poly.pdbx_seq_one_letter_code
_entity_poly.pdbx_strand_id
1 'polypeptide(L)'
;MTAKAKDCPSLWGFGTTKTFKIPIEHLDFKYIENCSDVKHLEKILYVLRSGEEGYYPELTEFCEKCLTNLAPKSRALRKDKPAETASSFSAEEWEKIDSDLKSWVSEIKREENTCHFHDPENHPGVEDPLPPVRGSTCCPHSGKETYSKSKTAKKRIPRDYAEWDKFDVEKECSKIDEDYKEKTVINNKAHLSKIETKIETAGLTEKEKSFLANREKGKGNEAFYSGDYEEAVMYYTRSLSALPTAIAYNNRAQAEIKLQRWSSALEDCEKALELDPGNVKALLRRATTYKHQNKLQEAVDDLRKVLQVEPDNDLAKKTLSEVERDLKNSEPVSELQTKGKRMVIEEVENSGDEGGKGSADECEDGGSDEAAMGNIQKKLMVRRSEGGRRSRRGRTPGPRAEQQGGLRETATASTGDSHYPEEPRAADNPSGLKRRGNELFRGGQFAEAAAQYSVAIAQLEPTGSANADELSILYSNRAACYLKEGNCRDCIQDCNRALELHPFSVKPLLRRAMAYETLEQYRNAYVDYKTVLQIDCGIQLASDSANRIARILTELDGSKWRERLPPIPAVPTSEPLRVWLPAAETPDQDPCPNNCMPSITDEKMFQALKEEGNQLVKDKNYKDAISKYNECLKINSKACAIYTNRALCYLKLGQFEEAKLDCHQALQIDGENVKASHRLALAQKGLENCRESGVDPSQVLLSPDSSEATRHLDTKNDTAPPSKGRERRRIQVQEVDGSSDEEPERPAEASATSAPARDGVEDGGSAEPAEKLDVSKPTNAYEFGQVLSTISARKDEEVCAHLLAITAPKHLPLLLSNKLEGDTFLLLIQSLKSHLVAKDPSLVYEHLLYLSKAERFKTMLTLINKGQKEQMAQLFDGLSDTQSNGLTAEDVQALRRQYEL
;
A
#
# COMPACT_ATOMS: atom_id res chain seq x y z
N MET A 1 28.07 85.66 11.98
CA MET A 1 28.70 84.73 12.95
C MET A 1 28.73 83.35 12.33
N THR A 2 29.75 82.54 12.65
CA THR A 2 30.08 81.28 11.98
C THR A 2 29.42 80.07 12.62
N ALA A 3 28.86 79.18 11.80
CA ALA A 3 28.75 77.76 12.10
C ALA A 3 29.03 76.97 10.81
N LYS A 4 30.11 76.18 10.80
CA LYS A 4 30.49 75.36 9.64
C LYS A 4 29.56 74.13 9.60
N ALA A 5 28.85 73.93 8.49
CA ALA A 5 28.37 72.60 8.15
C ALA A 5 29.60 71.76 7.81
N LYS A 6 29.96 70.84 8.70
CA LYS A 6 31.01 69.84 8.46
C LYS A 6 30.43 68.68 7.65
N ASP A 7 31.28 68.11 6.83
CA ASP A 7 31.00 66.95 5.99
C ASP A 7 30.45 65.77 6.82
N CYS A 8 29.35 65.17 6.34
CA CYS A 8 28.98 63.80 6.66
C CYS A 8 29.27 62.95 5.41
N PRO A 9 30.02 61.83 5.51
CA PRO A 9 30.47 61.09 4.33
C PRO A 9 29.32 60.39 3.61
N SER A 10 29.49 60.22 2.30
CA SER A 10 28.68 59.34 1.45
C SER A 10 28.69 57.90 1.98
N LEU A 11 27.66 57.54 2.75
CA LEU A 11 27.49 56.22 3.37
C LEU A 11 26.62 55.25 2.54
N TRP A 12 26.46 55.54 1.25
CA TRP A 12 25.79 54.68 0.27
C TRP A 12 26.84 53.89 -0.52
N GLY A 13 27.46 52.92 0.16
CA GLY A 13 28.44 52.03 -0.45
C GLY A 13 27.77 51.00 -1.38
N PHE A 14 27.62 51.35 -2.66
CA PHE A 14 27.46 50.44 -3.81
C PHE A 14 26.70 49.12 -3.56
N GLY A 15 25.44 49.23 -3.12
CA GLY A 15 24.50 48.10 -3.18
C GLY A 15 23.95 47.92 -4.58
N THR A 16 23.84 46.68 -5.04
CA THR A 16 23.14 46.32 -6.30
C THR A 16 22.02 45.33 -6.02
N THR A 17 20.87 45.48 -6.69
CA THR A 17 19.69 44.61 -6.54
C THR A 17 20.04 43.13 -6.74
N LYS A 18 19.49 42.25 -5.92
CA LYS A 18 19.84 40.82 -5.89
C LYS A 18 19.65 40.10 -7.25
N THR A 19 18.54 40.35 -7.95
CA THR A 19 18.19 39.60 -9.18
C THR A 19 18.86 40.12 -10.46
N PHE A 20 19.02 41.44 -10.64
CA PHE A 20 19.54 42.03 -11.89
C PHE A 20 20.83 42.85 -11.74
N LYS A 21 21.41 42.94 -10.55
CA LYS A 21 22.60 43.77 -10.23
C LYS A 21 22.46 45.24 -10.66
N ILE A 22 21.25 45.79 -10.57
CA ILE A 22 20.98 47.21 -10.81
C ILE A 22 21.50 47.99 -9.60
N PRO A 23 22.30 49.06 -9.76
CA PRO A 23 22.66 49.95 -8.65
C PRO A 23 21.42 50.48 -7.93
N ILE A 24 21.41 50.51 -6.59
CA ILE A 24 20.26 51.02 -5.82
C ILE A 24 19.95 52.49 -6.17
N GLU A 25 20.95 53.27 -6.57
CA GLU A 25 20.81 54.64 -7.08
C GLU A 25 19.89 54.75 -8.33
N HIS A 26 19.71 53.65 -9.09
CA HIS A 26 18.79 53.62 -10.23
C HIS A 26 17.32 53.37 -9.83
N LEU A 27 17.04 53.10 -8.54
CA LEU A 27 15.71 52.99 -7.96
C LEU A 27 15.23 54.33 -7.35
N ASP A 28 15.60 55.44 -7.99
CA ASP A 28 15.14 56.80 -7.66
C ASP A 28 14.22 57.34 -8.76
N PHE A 29 13.23 58.15 -8.39
CA PHE A 29 12.31 58.84 -9.31
C PHE A 29 13.07 59.64 -10.37
N LYS A 30 14.12 60.36 -9.96
CA LYS A 30 14.96 61.17 -10.87
C LYS A 30 15.70 60.32 -11.89
N TYR A 31 16.06 59.08 -11.55
CA TYR A 31 16.71 58.18 -12.49
C TYR A 31 15.70 57.59 -13.47
N ILE A 32 14.55 57.13 -12.98
CA ILE A 32 13.47 56.54 -13.79
C ILE A 32 12.91 57.57 -14.80
N GLU A 33 12.77 58.84 -14.41
CA GLU A 33 12.34 59.94 -15.29
C GLU A 33 13.30 60.17 -16.47
N ASN A 34 14.60 60.05 -16.24
CA ASN A 34 15.64 60.27 -17.25
C ASN A 34 16.05 58.98 -18.01
N CYS A 35 15.47 57.83 -17.67
CA CYS A 35 15.85 56.54 -18.26
C CYS A 35 15.14 56.29 -19.60
N SER A 36 15.91 56.19 -20.68
CA SER A 36 15.40 55.92 -22.03
C SER A 36 15.49 54.44 -22.46
N ASP A 37 16.16 53.57 -21.69
CA ASP A 37 16.25 52.14 -22.00
C ASP A 37 15.03 51.38 -21.46
N VAL A 38 14.11 51.06 -22.37
CA VAL A 38 12.93 50.21 -22.13
C VAL A 38 13.29 48.88 -21.45
N LYS A 39 14.39 48.22 -21.83
CA LYS A 39 14.80 46.93 -21.25
C LYS A 39 15.39 47.07 -19.85
N HIS A 40 15.89 48.26 -19.50
CA HIS A 40 16.36 48.55 -18.14
C HIS A 40 15.17 48.89 -17.24
N LEU A 41 14.23 49.70 -17.73
CA LEU A 41 12.96 49.98 -17.05
C LEU A 41 12.12 48.71 -16.80
N GLU A 42 12.05 47.77 -17.75
CA GLU A 42 11.39 46.47 -17.53
C GLU A 42 12.01 45.66 -16.37
N LYS A 43 13.34 45.75 -16.18
CA LYS A 43 14.03 45.09 -15.05
C LYS A 43 13.83 45.82 -13.73
N ILE A 44 13.83 47.16 -13.74
CA ILE A 44 13.50 47.99 -12.57
C ILE A 44 12.07 47.65 -12.11
N LEU A 45 11.09 47.66 -13.02
CA LEU A 45 9.70 47.32 -12.71
C LEU A 45 9.56 45.90 -12.17
N TYR A 46 10.35 44.93 -12.65
CA TYR A 46 10.38 43.58 -12.08
C TYR A 46 10.88 43.57 -10.63
N VAL A 47 11.97 44.27 -10.31
CA VAL A 47 12.51 44.33 -8.93
C VAL A 47 11.53 45.04 -7.98
N LEU A 48 10.90 46.12 -8.44
CA LEU A 48 9.89 46.84 -7.66
C LEU A 48 8.67 45.95 -7.38
N ARG A 49 8.20 45.16 -8.35
CA ARG A 49 7.10 44.20 -8.16
C ARG A 49 7.49 42.94 -7.38
N SER A 50 8.77 42.53 -7.37
CA SER A 50 9.21 41.37 -6.58
C SER A 50 9.39 41.67 -5.09
N GLY A 51 9.47 42.96 -4.72
CA GLY A 51 9.60 43.42 -3.34
C GLY A 51 10.97 43.11 -2.71
N GLU A 52 11.97 42.74 -3.51
CA GLU A 52 13.29 42.27 -3.05
C GLU A 52 14.07 43.29 -2.20
N GLU A 53 13.84 44.58 -2.45
CA GLU A 53 14.49 45.70 -1.75
C GLU A 53 13.49 46.56 -0.96
N GLY A 54 12.22 46.14 -0.84
CA GLY A 54 11.14 46.88 -0.19
C GLY A 54 9.88 47.05 -1.07
N TYR A 55 8.78 47.52 -0.48
CA TYR A 55 7.50 47.75 -1.19
C TYR A 55 7.29 49.24 -1.44
N TYR A 56 7.45 49.68 -2.69
CA TYR A 56 7.38 51.09 -3.09
C TYR A 56 6.28 51.30 -4.15
N PRO A 57 5.00 51.42 -3.75
CA PRO A 57 3.88 51.45 -4.69
C PRO A 57 3.93 52.67 -5.62
N GLU A 58 4.26 53.85 -5.09
CA GLU A 58 4.35 55.11 -5.85
C GLU A 58 5.46 55.06 -6.92
N LEU A 59 6.63 54.51 -6.56
CA LEU A 59 7.75 54.32 -7.48
C LEU A 59 7.44 53.25 -8.55
N THR A 60 6.67 52.22 -8.18
CA THR A 60 6.19 51.18 -9.09
C THR A 60 5.22 51.78 -10.11
N GLU A 61 4.23 52.56 -9.66
CA GLU A 61 3.27 53.23 -10.54
C GLU A 61 3.96 54.26 -11.45
N PHE A 62 4.92 55.03 -10.93
CA PHE A 62 5.73 55.94 -11.72
C PHE A 62 6.54 55.22 -12.81
N CYS A 63 7.14 54.06 -12.47
CA CYS A 63 7.84 53.22 -13.43
C CYS A 63 6.90 52.59 -14.47
N GLU A 64 5.69 52.15 -14.07
CA GLU A 64 4.66 51.68 -15.01
C GLU A 64 4.25 52.81 -15.98
N LYS A 65 4.05 54.03 -15.48
CA LYS A 65 3.64 55.20 -16.26
C LYS A 65 4.72 55.66 -17.25
N CYS A 66 5.99 55.66 -16.84
CA CYS A 66 7.11 55.92 -17.76
C CYS A 66 7.20 54.82 -18.83
N LEU A 67 7.04 53.55 -18.44
CA LEU A 67 7.07 52.44 -19.38
C LEU A 67 5.86 52.42 -20.34
N THR A 68 4.66 52.85 -19.92
CA THR A 68 3.51 53.02 -20.84
C THR A 68 3.74 54.11 -21.87
N ASN A 69 4.42 55.20 -21.50
CA ASN A 69 4.72 56.30 -22.41
C ASN A 69 5.78 55.93 -23.45
N LEU A 70 6.80 55.15 -23.05
CA LEU A 70 7.89 54.72 -23.94
C LEU A 70 7.56 53.47 -24.76
N ALA A 71 6.84 52.50 -24.19
CA ALA A 71 6.62 51.18 -24.77
C ALA A 71 5.27 50.56 -24.36
N PRO A 72 4.11 51.09 -24.84
CA PRO A 72 2.77 50.67 -24.41
C PRO A 72 2.41 49.20 -24.71
N LYS A 73 3.19 48.52 -25.57
CA LYS A 73 3.03 47.08 -25.88
C LYS A 73 4.00 46.17 -25.10
N SER A 74 4.77 46.70 -24.16
CA SER A 74 5.71 45.92 -23.33
C SER A 74 5.00 44.75 -22.63
N ARG A 75 5.66 43.60 -22.58
CA ARG A 75 5.13 42.42 -21.86
C ARG A 75 5.03 42.68 -20.35
N ALA A 76 5.88 43.53 -19.78
CA ALA A 76 5.87 43.82 -18.34
C ALA A 76 4.61 44.59 -17.89
N LEU A 77 3.95 45.31 -18.81
CA LEU A 77 2.70 46.04 -18.53
C LEU A 77 1.45 45.15 -18.55
N ARG A 78 1.55 43.88 -18.98
CA ARG A 78 0.43 42.93 -18.91
C ARG A 78 0.14 42.59 -17.46
N LYS A 79 -1.08 42.89 -17.02
CA LYS A 79 -1.64 42.42 -15.73
C LYS A 79 -2.57 41.26 -16.07
N ASP A 80 -2.42 40.14 -15.38
CA ASP A 80 -3.28 38.97 -15.60
C ASP A 80 -4.72 39.33 -15.18
N LYS A 81 -5.64 39.37 -16.15
CA LYS A 81 -7.06 39.46 -15.84
C LYS A 81 -7.52 38.09 -15.33
N PRO A 82 -8.23 38.00 -14.18
CA PRO A 82 -8.89 36.76 -13.79
C PRO A 82 -9.93 36.39 -14.85
N ALA A 83 -10.24 35.08 -14.96
CA ALA A 83 -11.32 34.63 -15.82
C ALA A 83 -12.66 35.25 -15.37
N GLU A 84 -13.44 35.76 -16.31
CA GLU A 84 -14.72 36.40 -16.05
C GLU A 84 -15.74 35.36 -15.57
N THR A 85 -16.04 35.42 -14.26
CA THR A 85 -17.03 34.57 -13.58
C THR A 85 -18.44 34.95 -14.02
N ALA A 86 -19.41 34.04 -13.91
CA ALA A 86 -20.80 34.28 -14.32
C ALA A 86 -21.45 35.59 -13.82
N SER A 87 -20.95 36.15 -12.71
CA SER A 87 -21.38 37.42 -12.12
C SER A 87 -20.85 38.69 -12.83
N SER A 88 -19.95 38.59 -13.82
CA SER A 88 -19.42 39.75 -14.56
C SER A 88 -20.15 40.04 -15.87
N PHE A 89 -21.08 39.17 -16.29
CA PHE A 89 -21.95 39.40 -17.44
C PHE A 89 -23.32 39.90 -16.96
N SER A 90 -23.88 40.87 -17.68
CA SER A 90 -25.27 41.29 -17.51
C SER A 90 -26.26 40.20 -17.97
N ALA A 91 -27.53 40.33 -17.59
CA ALA A 91 -28.58 39.39 -18.01
C ALA A 91 -28.75 39.36 -19.54
N GLU A 92 -28.62 40.51 -20.21
CA GLU A 92 -28.70 40.66 -21.67
C GLU A 92 -27.52 39.97 -22.38
N GLU A 93 -26.31 40.06 -21.83
CA GLU A 93 -25.14 39.34 -22.34
C GLU A 93 -25.28 37.83 -22.12
N TRP A 94 -25.83 37.40 -20.99
CA TRP A 94 -26.14 35.99 -20.74
C TRP A 94 -27.18 35.42 -21.70
N GLU A 95 -28.27 36.15 -21.96
CA GLU A 95 -29.30 35.76 -22.93
C GLU A 95 -28.73 35.67 -24.35
N LYS A 96 -27.85 36.60 -24.71
CA LYS A 96 -27.13 36.56 -26.00
C LYS A 96 -26.19 35.35 -26.11
N ILE A 97 -25.38 35.08 -25.07
CA ILE A 97 -24.47 33.92 -25.03
C ILE A 97 -25.28 32.61 -25.13
N ASP A 98 -26.37 32.47 -24.38
CA ASP A 98 -27.26 31.30 -24.41
C ASP A 98 -27.96 31.13 -25.77
N SER A 99 -28.40 32.23 -26.39
CA SER A 99 -28.97 32.23 -27.75
C SER A 99 -27.95 31.78 -28.81
N ASP A 100 -26.73 32.32 -28.80
CA ASP A 100 -25.66 31.93 -29.72
C ASP A 100 -25.30 30.43 -29.54
N LEU A 101 -25.27 29.94 -28.30
CA LEU A 101 -24.97 28.53 -27.97
C LEU A 101 -26.11 27.60 -28.44
N LYS A 102 -27.37 27.99 -28.28
CA LYS A 102 -28.55 27.26 -28.79
C LYS A 102 -28.60 27.25 -30.33
N SER A 103 -28.24 28.36 -30.96
CA SER A 103 -28.11 28.47 -32.42
C SER A 103 -27.07 27.49 -32.94
N TRP A 104 -25.87 27.50 -32.37
CA TRP A 104 -24.76 26.61 -32.73
C TRP A 104 -25.08 25.12 -32.52
N VAL A 105 -25.72 24.75 -31.39
CA VAL A 105 -26.18 23.37 -31.15
C VAL A 105 -27.24 22.93 -32.19
N SER A 106 -28.09 23.85 -32.64
CA SER A 106 -29.10 23.57 -33.68
C SER A 106 -28.49 23.44 -35.07
N GLU A 107 -27.43 24.20 -35.35
CA GLU A 107 -26.62 24.10 -36.57
C GLU A 107 -25.89 22.76 -36.66
N ILE A 108 -25.20 22.34 -35.59
CA ILE A 108 -24.51 21.05 -35.54
C ILE A 108 -25.48 19.89 -35.77
N LYS A 109 -26.64 19.86 -35.11
CA LYS A 109 -27.65 18.81 -35.32
C LYS A 109 -28.16 18.77 -36.75
N ARG A 110 -28.25 19.91 -37.43
CA ARG A 110 -28.63 20.01 -38.84
C ARG A 110 -27.53 19.46 -39.76
N GLU A 111 -26.27 19.77 -39.50
CA GLU A 111 -25.14 19.20 -40.24
C GLU A 111 -25.01 17.68 -40.01
N GLU A 112 -25.11 17.23 -38.76
CA GLU A 112 -25.06 15.82 -38.35
C GLU A 112 -26.15 14.98 -39.03
N ASN A 113 -27.40 15.49 -39.08
CA ASN A 113 -28.50 14.87 -39.83
C ASN A 113 -28.27 14.88 -41.35
N THR A 114 -27.59 15.88 -41.90
CA THR A 114 -27.30 15.97 -43.34
C THR A 114 -26.21 14.98 -43.76
N CYS A 115 -25.28 14.68 -42.87
CA CYS A 115 -24.19 13.71 -43.10
C CYS A 115 -24.64 12.24 -43.04
N HIS A 116 -25.89 11.94 -42.66
CA HIS A 116 -26.29 10.58 -42.25
C HIS A 116 -27.10 9.76 -43.28
N PHE A 117 -26.97 10.02 -44.58
CA PHE A 117 -27.43 9.07 -45.62
C PHE A 117 -26.52 9.04 -46.86
N HIS A 118 -25.57 8.09 -46.88
CA HIS A 118 -25.04 7.50 -48.10
C HIS A 118 -24.69 6.03 -47.82
N ASP A 119 -25.53 5.11 -48.31
CA ASP A 119 -25.35 3.66 -48.20
C ASP A 119 -24.31 3.18 -49.23
N PRO A 120 -23.26 2.43 -48.84
CA PRO A 120 -22.12 2.16 -49.72
C PRO A 120 -22.21 0.82 -50.46
N GLU A 121 -23.13 0.69 -51.43
CA GLU A 121 -23.10 -0.40 -52.44
C GLU A 121 -23.23 0.12 -53.88
N ASN A 122 -22.15 0.70 -54.43
CA ASN A 122 -21.65 0.43 -55.79
C ASN A 122 -20.32 1.17 -56.11
N HIS A 123 -19.55 0.60 -57.03
CA HIS A 123 -18.21 1.00 -57.54
C HIS A 123 -18.16 2.36 -58.29
N PRO A 124 -16.97 2.85 -58.77
CA PRO A 124 -15.63 2.90 -58.17
C PRO A 124 -14.88 4.25 -58.35
N GLY A 125 -13.82 4.47 -57.56
CA GLY A 125 -12.58 5.15 -57.99
C GLY A 125 -12.61 6.60 -58.51
N VAL A 126 -12.34 7.56 -57.61
CA VAL A 126 -11.67 8.84 -57.94
C VAL A 126 -10.67 9.15 -56.81
N GLU A 127 -9.39 9.32 -57.13
CA GLU A 127 -8.41 9.95 -56.23
C GLU A 127 -8.45 11.48 -56.44
N ASP A 128 -8.42 12.26 -55.37
CA ASP A 128 -7.93 13.65 -55.40
C ASP A 128 -7.52 14.11 -53.98
N PRO A 129 -6.67 15.14 -53.83
CA PRO A 129 -5.50 14.99 -52.95
C PRO A 129 -5.57 15.76 -51.62
N LEU A 130 -4.95 15.18 -50.58
CA LEU A 130 -4.66 15.89 -49.34
C LEU A 130 -3.51 16.91 -49.55
N PRO A 131 -3.58 18.10 -48.93
CA PRO A 131 -2.58 19.15 -49.12
C PRO A 131 -1.22 18.80 -48.47
N PRO A 132 -0.09 19.22 -49.09
CA PRO A 132 1.24 18.77 -48.68
C PRO A 132 1.73 19.43 -47.39
N VAL A 133 2.07 18.61 -46.39
CA VAL A 133 2.77 19.06 -45.18
C VAL A 133 4.23 19.38 -45.53
N ARG A 134 4.57 20.68 -45.57
CA ARG A 134 5.94 21.14 -45.83
C ARG A 134 6.90 20.72 -44.72
N GLY A 135 7.80 19.79 -45.04
CA GLY A 135 9.12 19.75 -44.43
C GLY A 135 10.04 20.78 -45.11
N SER A 136 10.68 21.67 -44.33
CA SER A 136 11.90 22.35 -44.78
C SER A 136 12.79 22.70 -43.59
N THR A 137 13.91 22.00 -43.56
CA THR A 137 15.19 22.32 -42.92
C THR A 137 15.54 23.81 -42.94
N CYS A 138 15.90 24.38 -41.78
CA CYS A 138 16.98 25.39 -41.65
C CYS A 138 17.38 25.67 -40.18
N CYS A 139 18.51 25.10 -39.77
CA CYS A 139 19.55 25.82 -39.02
C CYS A 139 20.59 26.31 -40.08
N PRO A 140 21.49 27.30 -39.84
CA PRO A 140 22.18 27.49 -38.54
C PRO A 140 22.70 28.92 -38.17
N HIS A 141 23.33 29.00 -36.98
CA HIS A 141 24.28 30.03 -36.49
C HIS A 141 23.79 31.49 -36.28
N SER A 142 24.33 32.30 -35.36
CA SER A 142 25.03 32.05 -34.07
C SER A 142 25.22 33.41 -33.36
N GLY A 143 24.99 33.50 -32.05
CA GLY A 143 25.24 34.73 -31.28
C GLY A 143 25.43 34.45 -29.79
N LYS A 144 26.58 34.82 -29.24
CA LYS A 144 26.95 34.58 -27.83
C LYS A 144 26.32 35.66 -26.95
N GLU A 145 25.73 35.29 -25.81
CA GLU A 145 26.37 35.55 -24.50
C GLU A 145 25.59 35.01 -23.28
N THR A 146 26.40 34.75 -22.26
CA THR A 146 26.17 34.23 -20.91
C THR A 146 24.87 34.61 -20.19
N TYR A 147 24.19 33.59 -19.64
CA TYR A 147 23.36 33.74 -18.43
C TYR A 147 23.71 32.69 -17.38
N SER A 148 24.45 33.10 -16.36
CA SER A 148 24.63 32.34 -15.12
C SER A 148 23.36 32.41 -14.26
N LYS A 149 22.69 31.27 -14.05
CA LYS A 149 21.73 31.12 -12.94
C LYS A 149 22.21 30.02 -12.00
N SER A 150 22.46 30.40 -10.75
CA SER A 150 22.70 29.48 -9.65
C SER A 150 21.55 28.48 -9.56
N LYS A 151 21.87 27.20 -9.71
CA LYS A 151 20.99 26.09 -9.34
C LYS A 151 21.61 25.44 -8.12
N THR A 152 20.78 25.05 -7.16
CA THR A 152 21.15 24.15 -6.08
C THR A 152 21.87 22.93 -6.67
N ALA A 153 22.96 22.50 -6.02
CA ALA A 153 23.89 21.53 -6.58
C ALA A 153 23.26 20.13 -6.69
N LYS A 154 22.56 19.88 -7.79
CA LYS A 154 22.37 18.52 -8.29
C LYS A 154 23.76 17.92 -8.46
N LYS A 155 24.05 16.81 -7.76
CA LYS A 155 25.31 16.05 -7.92
C LYS A 155 25.57 15.89 -9.43
N ARG A 156 26.72 16.35 -9.90
CA ARG A 156 27.00 16.38 -11.34
C ARG A 156 27.08 14.94 -11.85
N ILE A 157 26.24 14.61 -12.82
CA ILE A 157 26.41 13.40 -13.62
C ILE A 157 27.79 13.53 -14.33
N PRO A 158 28.68 12.53 -14.23
CA PRO A 158 30.01 12.61 -14.85
C PRO A 158 29.88 12.82 -16.37
N ARG A 159 30.75 13.67 -16.94
CA ARG A 159 30.62 14.12 -18.33
C ARG A 159 31.67 13.55 -19.27
N ASP A 160 32.78 13.02 -18.73
CA ASP A 160 33.75 12.23 -19.48
C ASP A 160 33.63 10.75 -19.13
N TYR A 161 33.80 9.87 -20.12
CA TYR A 161 33.75 8.41 -19.91
C TYR A 161 34.78 7.93 -18.87
N ALA A 162 35.97 8.53 -18.82
CA ALA A 162 37.00 8.22 -17.83
C ALA A 162 36.65 8.66 -16.38
N GLU A 163 35.60 9.46 -16.18
CA GLU A 163 35.05 9.75 -14.85
C GLU A 163 34.04 8.68 -14.40
N TRP A 164 33.38 8.00 -15.35
CA TRP A 164 32.46 6.90 -15.06
C TRP A 164 33.18 5.65 -14.56
N ASP A 165 34.41 5.38 -15.03
CA ASP A 165 35.26 4.28 -14.53
C ASP A 165 35.61 4.41 -13.03
N LYS A 166 35.41 5.60 -12.45
CA LYS A 166 35.63 5.88 -11.01
C LYS A 166 34.33 5.96 -10.21
N PHE A 167 33.18 5.79 -10.87
CA PHE A 167 31.87 5.89 -10.24
C PHE A 167 31.41 4.51 -9.73
N ASP A 168 31.65 4.26 -8.44
CA ASP A 168 31.26 3.04 -7.75
C ASP A 168 29.72 2.95 -7.59
N VAL A 169 29.08 2.33 -8.58
CA VAL A 169 27.62 2.18 -8.66
C VAL A 169 27.08 1.36 -7.49
N GLU A 170 27.73 0.24 -7.15
CA GLU A 170 27.30 -0.65 -6.05
C GLU A 170 27.28 0.09 -4.71
N LYS A 171 28.26 0.97 -4.46
CA LYS A 171 28.34 1.78 -3.24
C LYS A 171 27.34 2.92 -3.16
N GLU A 172 26.95 3.55 -4.28
CA GLU A 172 25.84 4.52 -4.26
C GLU A 172 24.46 3.82 -4.20
N CYS A 173 24.28 2.66 -4.84
CA CYS A 173 23.08 1.83 -4.66
C CYS A 173 22.91 1.36 -3.21
N SER A 174 23.99 0.86 -2.59
CA SER A 174 23.97 0.45 -1.17
C SER A 174 23.59 1.62 -0.24
N LYS A 175 24.03 2.85 -0.54
CA LYS A 175 23.60 4.05 0.21
C LYS A 175 22.13 4.36 -0.01
N ILE A 176 21.60 4.19 -1.22
CA ILE A 176 20.18 4.41 -1.52
C ILE A 176 19.31 3.40 -0.76
N ASP A 177 19.73 2.14 -0.68
CA ASP A 177 18.99 1.08 0.02
C ASP A 177 19.03 1.25 1.54
N GLU A 178 20.17 1.61 2.14
CA GLU A 178 20.23 1.97 3.56
C GLU A 178 19.45 3.26 3.85
N ASP A 179 19.55 4.30 3.01
CA ASP A 179 18.69 5.49 3.07
C ASP A 179 17.20 5.11 3.00
N TYR A 180 16.83 4.08 2.23
CA TYR A 180 15.43 3.63 2.07
C TYR A 180 14.94 2.82 3.28
N LYS A 181 15.78 1.96 3.87
CA LYS A 181 15.48 1.28 5.15
C LYS A 181 15.35 2.27 6.29
N GLU A 182 16.29 3.20 6.40
CA GLU A 182 16.30 4.22 7.45
C GLU A 182 15.09 5.18 7.28
N LYS A 183 14.78 5.59 6.04
CA LYS A 183 13.55 6.36 5.75
C LYS A 183 12.28 5.56 6.00
N THR A 184 12.16 4.28 5.64
CA THR A 184 10.92 3.52 5.87
C THR A 184 10.68 3.29 7.38
N VAL A 185 11.71 2.94 8.16
CA VAL A 185 11.57 2.75 9.61
C VAL A 185 11.27 4.07 10.34
N ILE A 186 11.94 5.17 9.98
CA ILE A 186 11.68 6.49 10.58
C ILE A 186 10.33 7.05 10.14
N ASN A 187 9.99 6.93 8.85
CA ASN A 187 8.76 7.48 8.29
C ASN A 187 7.53 6.69 8.72
N ASN A 188 7.58 5.35 8.87
CA ASN A 188 6.45 4.59 9.41
C ASN A 188 6.17 4.98 10.87
N LYS A 189 7.20 5.09 11.71
CA LYS A 189 7.03 5.51 13.11
C LYS A 189 6.55 6.96 13.24
N ALA A 190 6.94 7.84 12.31
CA ALA A 190 6.48 9.22 12.19
C ALA A 190 5.17 9.39 11.40
N HIS A 191 4.66 8.34 10.74
CA HIS A 191 3.36 8.30 10.06
C HIS A 191 2.30 7.82 11.04
N LEU A 192 2.57 6.72 11.77
CA LEU A 192 1.72 6.22 12.85
C LEU A 192 1.43 7.31 13.89
N SER A 193 2.40 8.15 14.28
CA SER A 193 2.16 9.27 15.20
C SER A 193 1.37 10.45 14.63
N LYS A 194 1.11 10.48 13.31
CA LYS A 194 0.25 11.47 12.62
C LYS A 194 -1.15 10.92 12.33
N ILE A 195 -1.38 9.61 12.46
CA ILE A 195 -2.68 8.98 12.29
C ILE A 195 -3.48 9.19 13.59
N GLU A 196 -4.36 10.17 13.59
CA GLU A 196 -5.32 10.38 14.69
C GLU A 196 -6.15 9.11 14.93
N THR A 197 -6.17 8.62 16.18
CA THR A 197 -6.82 7.34 16.55
C THR A 197 -8.32 7.47 16.81
N LYS A 198 -8.78 8.68 17.15
CA LYS A 198 -10.19 9.04 17.29
C LYS A 198 -10.63 9.84 16.06
N ILE A 199 -11.91 9.74 15.71
CA ILE A 199 -12.54 10.58 14.69
C ILE A 199 -13.68 11.35 15.33
N GLU A 200 -13.77 12.65 15.05
CA GLU A 200 -14.90 13.49 15.45
C GLU A 200 -16.19 13.02 14.74
N THR A 201 -17.07 12.33 15.47
CA THR A 201 -18.41 11.94 14.98
C THR A 201 -19.53 12.88 15.43
N ALA A 202 -19.19 13.99 16.09
CA ALA A 202 -20.16 14.97 16.57
C ALA A 202 -20.84 15.65 15.37
N GLY A 203 -22.17 15.56 15.30
CA GLY A 203 -22.98 16.13 14.21
C GLY A 203 -23.16 15.24 12.98
N LEU A 204 -22.46 14.11 12.86
CA LEU A 204 -22.70 13.14 11.78
C LEU A 204 -23.94 12.29 12.06
N THR A 205 -24.73 12.04 11.03
CA THR A 205 -25.84 11.07 11.07
C THR A 205 -25.33 9.64 11.23
N GLU A 206 -26.17 8.74 11.72
CA GLU A 206 -25.80 7.33 11.94
C GLU A 206 -25.36 6.62 10.64
N LYS A 207 -25.93 7.01 9.50
CA LYS A 207 -25.53 6.53 8.16
C LYS A 207 -24.13 7.00 7.78
N GLU A 208 -23.78 8.25 8.08
CA GLU A 208 -22.45 8.81 7.80
C GLU A 208 -21.38 8.22 8.73
N LYS A 209 -21.70 8.01 10.02
CA LYS A 209 -20.82 7.27 10.94
C LYS A 209 -20.57 5.84 10.46
N SER A 210 -21.62 5.13 10.02
CA SER A 210 -21.51 3.79 9.44
C SER A 210 -20.65 3.77 8.17
N PHE A 211 -20.84 4.73 7.26
CA PHE A 211 -20.00 4.87 6.07
C PHE A 211 -18.52 5.13 6.42
N LEU A 212 -18.27 6.04 7.37
CA LEU A 212 -16.93 6.41 7.82
C LEU A 212 -16.22 5.25 8.52
N ALA A 213 -16.92 4.55 9.43
CA ALA A 213 -16.43 3.33 10.06
C ALA A 213 -16.07 2.26 9.01
N ASN A 214 -16.97 2.02 8.05
CA ASN A 214 -16.71 1.06 6.96
C ASN A 214 -15.51 1.45 6.09
N ARG A 215 -15.29 2.76 5.83
CA ARG A 215 -14.13 3.27 5.09
C ARG A 215 -12.82 3.05 5.84
N GLU A 216 -12.75 3.41 7.11
CA GLU A 216 -11.51 3.23 7.90
C GLU A 216 -11.23 1.74 8.19
N LYS A 217 -12.28 0.93 8.42
CA LYS A 217 -12.17 -0.55 8.41
C LYS A 217 -11.61 -1.08 7.10
N GLY A 218 -11.98 -0.48 5.96
CA GLY A 218 -11.43 -0.79 4.64
C GLY A 218 -9.92 -0.63 4.59
N LYS A 219 -9.40 0.54 5.01
CA LYS A 219 -7.95 0.80 5.13
C LYS A 219 -7.26 -0.17 6.10
N GLY A 220 -7.91 -0.49 7.22
CA GLY A 220 -7.39 -1.47 8.17
C GLY A 220 -7.23 -2.86 7.56
N ASN A 221 -8.18 -3.28 6.69
CA ASN A 221 -8.05 -4.52 5.93
C ASN A 221 -6.89 -4.46 4.92
N GLU A 222 -6.71 -3.33 4.23
CA GLU A 222 -5.63 -3.11 3.27
C GLU A 222 -4.25 -3.22 3.94
N ALA A 223 -4.02 -2.47 5.02
CA ALA A 223 -2.81 -2.58 5.84
C ALA A 223 -2.58 -4.02 6.38
N PHE A 224 -3.66 -4.71 6.79
CA PHE A 224 -3.57 -6.10 7.22
C PHE A 224 -3.14 -7.07 6.10
N TYR A 225 -3.52 -6.81 4.84
CA TYR A 225 -3.06 -7.58 3.69
C TYR A 225 -1.62 -7.24 3.27
N SER A 226 -1.17 -6.00 3.45
CA SER A 226 0.23 -5.59 3.28
C SER A 226 1.17 -6.21 4.33
N GLY A 227 0.62 -6.59 5.50
CA GLY A 227 1.37 -7.16 6.62
C GLY A 227 1.69 -6.15 7.73
N ASP A 228 1.32 -4.88 7.54
CA ASP A 228 1.51 -3.77 8.48
C ASP A 228 0.45 -3.80 9.60
N TYR A 229 0.58 -4.78 10.49
CA TYR A 229 -0.43 -5.05 11.51
C TYR A 229 -0.60 -3.91 12.54
N GLU A 230 0.45 -3.14 12.86
CA GLU A 230 0.33 -1.94 13.70
C GLU A 230 -0.60 -0.88 13.07
N GLU A 231 -0.43 -0.61 11.77
CA GLU A 231 -1.24 0.36 11.04
C GLU A 231 -2.68 -0.13 10.86
N ALA A 232 -2.85 -1.44 10.64
CA ALA A 232 -4.16 -2.08 10.65
C ALA A 232 -4.90 -1.86 11.99
N VAL A 233 -4.23 -2.08 13.13
CA VAL A 233 -4.79 -1.83 14.48
C VAL A 233 -5.19 -0.36 14.65
N MET A 234 -4.41 0.60 14.13
CA MET A 234 -4.78 2.02 14.16
C MET A 234 -6.05 2.30 13.35
N TYR A 235 -6.14 1.84 12.11
CA TYR A 235 -7.32 2.05 11.27
C TYR A 235 -8.57 1.34 11.79
N TYR A 236 -8.46 0.16 12.39
CA TYR A 236 -9.59 -0.47 13.07
C TYR A 236 -9.99 0.29 14.35
N THR A 237 -9.04 0.84 15.10
CA THR A 237 -9.34 1.72 16.25
C THR A 237 -10.10 2.97 15.82
N ARG A 238 -9.71 3.58 14.70
CA ARG A 238 -10.44 4.70 14.08
C ARG A 238 -11.85 4.29 13.66
N SER A 239 -12.01 3.12 13.01
CA SER A 239 -13.33 2.57 12.67
C SER A 239 -14.22 2.39 13.90
N LEU A 240 -13.66 1.91 15.01
CA LEU A 240 -14.39 1.70 16.27
C LEU A 240 -14.74 3.02 16.95
N SER A 241 -13.89 4.04 16.85
CA SER A 241 -14.21 5.40 17.31
C SER A 241 -15.36 6.03 16.50
N ALA A 242 -15.50 5.66 15.23
CA ALA A 242 -16.57 6.14 14.36
C ALA A 242 -17.92 5.43 14.62
N LEU A 243 -17.89 4.10 14.67
CA LEU A 243 -19.05 3.28 15.05
C LEU A 243 -18.57 1.91 15.59
N PRO A 244 -18.80 1.59 16.89
CA PRO A 244 -18.45 0.29 17.46
C PRO A 244 -19.21 -0.84 16.75
N THR A 245 -18.48 -1.76 16.10
CA THR A 245 -19.08 -2.93 15.43
C THR A 245 -18.34 -4.20 15.80
N ALA A 246 -19.09 -5.30 15.98
CA ALA A 246 -18.52 -6.62 16.24
C ALA A 246 -17.51 -7.05 15.15
N ILE A 247 -17.69 -6.60 13.90
CA ILE A 247 -16.78 -6.87 12.78
C ILE A 247 -15.45 -6.11 12.93
N ALA A 248 -15.47 -4.84 13.32
CA ALA A 248 -14.25 -4.05 13.49
C ALA A 248 -13.44 -4.52 14.70
N TYR A 249 -14.08 -4.83 15.84
CA TYR A 249 -13.42 -5.47 16.99
C TYR A 249 -12.79 -6.81 16.61
N ASN A 250 -13.54 -7.67 15.91
CA ASN A 250 -13.03 -8.93 15.36
C ASN A 250 -11.76 -8.75 14.54
N ASN A 251 -11.75 -7.80 13.61
CA ASN A 251 -10.62 -7.59 12.71
C ASN A 251 -9.41 -6.96 13.44
N ARG A 252 -9.64 -6.10 14.44
CA ARG A 252 -8.57 -5.59 15.31
C ARG A 252 -7.96 -6.70 16.16
N ALA A 253 -8.77 -7.52 16.83
CA ALA A 253 -8.29 -8.70 17.57
C ALA A 253 -7.44 -9.63 16.68
N GLN A 254 -7.79 -9.78 15.40
CA GLN A 254 -6.99 -10.59 14.47
C GLN A 254 -5.61 -9.99 14.19
N ALA A 255 -5.50 -8.67 14.05
CA ALA A 255 -4.24 -7.97 13.89
C ALA A 255 -3.42 -8.02 15.20
N GLU A 256 -4.06 -7.86 16.34
CA GLU A 256 -3.41 -7.97 17.66
C GLU A 256 -2.89 -9.37 17.98
N ILE A 257 -3.62 -10.43 17.56
CA ILE A 257 -3.13 -11.82 17.56
C ILE A 257 -1.86 -11.97 16.71
N LYS A 258 -1.77 -11.31 15.55
CA LYS A 258 -0.56 -11.33 14.71
C LYS A 258 0.60 -10.57 15.37
N LEU A 259 0.30 -9.51 16.12
CA LEU A 259 1.24 -8.75 16.96
C LEU A 259 1.55 -9.38 18.32
N GLN A 260 0.99 -10.56 18.62
CA GLN A 260 1.14 -11.26 19.90
C GLN A 260 0.65 -10.45 21.13
N ARG A 261 -0.28 -9.51 20.93
CA ARG A 261 -0.90 -8.69 21.99
C ARG A 261 -2.12 -9.39 22.57
N TRP A 262 -1.88 -10.50 23.27
CA TRP A 262 -2.92 -11.45 23.70
C TRP A 262 -3.97 -10.86 24.64
N SER A 263 -3.63 -9.88 25.49
CA SER A 263 -4.59 -9.26 26.41
C SER A 263 -5.60 -8.38 25.67
N SER A 264 -5.12 -7.43 24.86
CA SER A 264 -5.97 -6.55 24.05
C SER A 264 -6.85 -7.34 23.07
N ALA A 265 -6.29 -8.38 22.44
CA ALA A 265 -7.05 -9.24 21.54
C ALA A 265 -8.18 -10.02 22.25
N LEU A 266 -8.03 -10.31 23.54
CA LEU A 266 -9.06 -10.95 24.36
C LEU A 266 -10.20 -9.97 24.63
N GLU A 267 -9.88 -8.76 25.12
CA GLU A 267 -10.88 -7.69 25.36
C GLU A 267 -11.71 -7.37 24.11
N ASP A 268 -11.07 -7.33 22.95
CA ASP A 268 -11.74 -7.08 21.67
C ASP A 268 -12.63 -8.26 21.23
N CYS A 269 -12.22 -9.50 21.52
CA CYS A 269 -13.09 -10.65 21.28
C CYS A 269 -14.30 -10.66 22.23
N GLU A 270 -14.13 -10.22 23.48
CA GLU A 270 -15.23 -10.07 24.44
C GLU A 270 -16.21 -8.99 23.99
N LYS A 271 -15.73 -7.77 23.67
CA LYS A 271 -16.57 -6.69 23.13
C LYS A 271 -17.27 -7.07 21.82
N ALA A 272 -16.64 -7.90 20.98
CA ALA A 272 -17.29 -8.44 19.78
C ALA A 272 -18.43 -9.42 20.11
N LEU A 273 -18.32 -10.19 21.20
CA LEU A 273 -19.32 -11.15 21.66
C LEU A 273 -20.43 -10.52 22.52
N GLU A 274 -20.15 -9.41 23.20
CA GLU A 274 -21.17 -8.55 23.83
C GLU A 274 -22.11 -7.95 22.78
N LEU A 275 -21.57 -7.55 21.62
CA LEU A 275 -22.34 -7.01 20.49
C LEU A 275 -23.01 -8.09 19.64
N ASP A 276 -22.37 -9.26 19.48
CA ASP A 276 -22.86 -10.38 18.69
C ASP A 276 -22.48 -11.72 19.34
N PRO A 277 -23.31 -12.26 20.25
CA PRO A 277 -23.04 -13.53 20.94
C PRO A 277 -22.95 -14.75 20.01
N GLY A 278 -23.50 -14.65 18.79
CA GLY A 278 -23.46 -15.70 17.77
C GLY A 278 -22.18 -15.69 16.93
N ASN A 279 -21.24 -14.78 17.20
CA ASN A 279 -20.11 -14.55 16.31
C ASN A 279 -19.04 -15.66 16.38
N VAL A 280 -19.19 -16.67 15.52
CA VAL A 280 -18.25 -17.80 15.39
C VAL A 280 -16.79 -17.35 15.21
N LYS A 281 -16.54 -16.25 14.49
CA LYS A 281 -15.17 -15.73 14.29
C LYS A 281 -14.58 -15.14 15.56
N ALA A 282 -15.39 -14.46 16.38
CA ALA A 282 -14.94 -13.93 17.67
C ALA A 282 -14.64 -15.06 18.65
N LEU A 283 -15.52 -16.07 18.77
CA LEU A 283 -15.27 -17.26 19.60
C LEU A 283 -13.98 -17.99 19.19
N LEU A 284 -13.78 -18.23 17.89
CA LEU A 284 -12.59 -18.91 17.38
C LEU A 284 -11.30 -18.10 17.62
N ARG A 285 -11.36 -16.76 17.48
CA ARG A 285 -10.25 -15.86 17.79
C ARG A 285 -9.97 -15.84 19.30
N ARG A 286 -10.99 -15.77 20.16
CA ARG A 286 -10.84 -15.82 21.61
C ARG A 286 -10.24 -17.13 22.08
N ALA A 287 -10.69 -18.27 21.56
CA ALA A 287 -10.11 -19.58 21.84
C ALA A 287 -8.63 -19.68 21.38
N THR A 288 -8.28 -19.08 20.24
CA THR A 288 -6.88 -18.99 19.78
C THR A 288 -6.04 -18.16 20.74
N THR A 289 -6.57 -17.02 21.20
CA THR A 289 -5.92 -16.17 22.21
C THR A 289 -5.77 -16.89 23.55
N TYR A 290 -6.80 -17.60 24.02
CA TYR A 290 -6.76 -18.40 25.25
C TYR A 290 -5.71 -19.53 25.16
N LYS A 291 -5.61 -20.23 24.02
CA LYS A 291 -4.53 -21.20 23.77
C LYS A 291 -3.14 -20.56 23.94
N HIS A 292 -2.93 -19.34 23.42
CA HIS A 292 -1.67 -18.62 23.59
C HIS A 292 -1.44 -18.06 25.00
N GLN A 293 -2.49 -17.84 25.80
CA GLN A 293 -2.42 -17.51 27.22
C GLN A 293 -2.33 -18.74 28.15
N ASN A 294 -2.25 -19.96 27.60
CA ASN A 294 -2.30 -21.24 28.32
C ASN A 294 -3.59 -21.50 29.12
N LYS A 295 -4.68 -20.79 28.77
CA LYS A 295 -6.05 -20.98 29.29
C LYS A 295 -6.78 -22.04 28.46
N LEU A 296 -6.29 -23.28 28.58
CA LEU A 296 -6.68 -24.36 27.66
C LEU A 296 -8.14 -24.79 27.85
N GLN A 297 -8.67 -24.76 29.07
CA GLN A 297 -10.04 -25.17 29.37
C GLN A 297 -11.06 -24.21 28.75
N GLU A 298 -10.86 -22.90 28.93
CA GLU A 298 -11.72 -21.85 28.36
C GLU A 298 -11.66 -21.85 26.83
N ALA A 299 -10.51 -22.19 26.24
CA ALA A 299 -10.37 -22.40 24.80
C ALA A 299 -11.20 -23.60 24.30
N VAL A 300 -11.23 -24.71 25.04
CA VAL A 300 -12.08 -25.87 24.71
C VAL A 300 -13.57 -25.49 24.75
N ASP A 301 -14.02 -24.76 25.77
CA ASP A 301 -15.43 -24.39 25.91
C ASP A 301 -15.91 -23.45 24.80
N ASP A 302 -15.10 -22.47 24.39
CA ASP A 302 -15.43 -21.62 23.23
C ASP A 302 -15.38 -22.39 21.90
N LEU A 303 -14.45 -23.33 21.73
CA LEU A 303 -14.42 -24.20 20.54
C LEU A 303 -15.61 -25.16 20.48
N ARG A 304 -16.09 -25.65 21.64
CA ARG A 304 -17.32 -26.46 21.72
C ARG A 304 -18.55 -25.64 21.33
N LYS A 305 -18.65 -24.37 21.77
CA LYS A 305 -19.71 -23.45 21.31
C LYS A 305 -19.65 -23.22 19.79
N VAL A 306 -18.45 -23.03 19.23
CA VAL A 306 -18.27 -22.93 17.76
C VAL A 306 -18.78 -24.19 17.06
N LEU A 307 -18.47 -25.38 17.56
CA LEU A 307 -18.91 -26.64 16.94
C LEU A 307 -20.40 -26.96 17.15
N GLN A 308 -21.07 -26.35 18.14
CA GLN A 308 -22.52 -26.40 18.27
C GLN A 308 -23.22 -25.59 17.17
N VAL A 309 -22.65 -24.44 16.78
CA VAL A 309 -23.20 -23.56 15.72
C VAL A 309 -22.77 -24.02 14.32
N GLU A 310 -21.48 -24.32 14.14
CA GLU A 310 -20.88 -24.79 12.87
C GLU A 310 -20.21 -26.18 13.07
N PRO A 311 -20.99 -27.28 13.08
CA PRO A 311 -20.45 -28.63 13.27
C PRO A 311 -19.51 -29.10 12.14
N ASP A 312 -19.49 -28.41 10.99
CA ASP A 312 -18.60 -28.68 9.85
C ASP A 312 -17.33 -27.81 9.83
N ASN A 313 -17.07 -26.99 10.86
CA ASN A 313 -15.89 -26.12 10.89
C ASN A 313 -14.58 -26.92 11.10
N ASP A 314 -13.90 -27.24 10.00
CA ASP A 314 -12.63 -27.98 9.95
C ASP A 314 -11.52 -27.33 10.83
N LEU A 315 -11.50 -25.99 10.91
CA LEU A 315 -10.50 -25.26 11.70
C LEU A 315 -10.76 -25.39 13.21
N ALA A 316 -12.01 -25.22 13.65
CA ALA A 316 -12.39 -25.37 15.05
C ALA A 316 -12.15 -26.80 15.57
N LYS A 317 -12.43 -27.83 14.75
CA LYS A 317 -12.09 -29.23 15.07
C LYS A 317 -10.59 -29.42 15.26
N LYS A 318 -9.79 -28.89 14.33
CA LYS A 318 -8.32 -29.00 14.41
C LYS A 318 -7.77 -28.29 15.64
N THR A 319 -8.19 -27.06 15.92
CA THR A 319 -7.74 -26.33 17.11
C THR A 319 -8.20 -27.00 18.40
N LEU A 320 -9.40 -27.60 18.42
CA LEU A 320 -9.88 -28.34 19.59
C LEU A 320 -9.03 -29.60 19.84
N SER A 321 -8.77 -30.42 18.82
CA SER A 321 -7.87 -31.57 18.97
C SER A 321 -6.42 -31.18 19.31
N GLU A 322 -5.97 -30.00 18.86
CA GLU A 322 -4.70 -29.44 19.31
C GLU A 322 -4.74 -29.06 20.80
N VAL A 323 -5.75 -28.32 21.26
CA VAL A 323 -5.88 -27.85 22.65
C VAL A 323 -6.14 -29.00 23.62
N GLU A 324 -6.98 -29.98 23.28
CA GLU A 324 -7.23 -31.17 24.13
C GLU A 324 -5.96 -32.02 24.32
N ARG A 325 -5.12 -32.11 23.27
CA ARG A 325 -3.79 -32.75 23.35
C ARG A 325 -2.82 -31.93 24.20
N ASP A 326 -2.84 -30.59 24.09
CA ASP A 326 -2.03 -29.71 24.93
C ASP A 326 -2.46 -29.80 26.40
N LEU A 327 -3.77 -29.90 26.67
CA LEU A 327 -4.36 -30.09 28.00
C LEU A 327 -3.93 -31.42 28.62
N LYS A 328 -4.10 -32.54 27.89
CA LYS A 328 -3.66 -33.88 28.32
C LYS A 328 -2.15 -33.98 28.56
N ASN A 329 -1.34 -33.18 27.85
CA ASN A 329 0.11 -33.09 28.09
C ASN A 329 0.47 -32.18 29.27
N SER A 330 -0.47 -31.35 29.75
CA SER A 330 -0.30 -30.45 30.90
C SER A 330 -0.81 -31.04 32.22
N GLU A 331 -1.66 -32.07 32.18
CA GLU A 331 -1.99 -32.90 33.33
C GLU A 331 -0.71 -33.60 33.82
N PRO A 332 -0.30 -33.44 35.09
CA PRO A 332 0.88 -34.12 35.61
C PRO A 332 0.62 -35.64 35.63
N VAL A 333 1.65 -36.42 35.27
CA VAL A 333 1.59 -37.89 35.29
C VAL A 333 1.55 -38.40 36.73
N SER A 334 0.37 -38.35 37.35
CA SER A 334 0.07 -38.98 38.63
C SER A 334 -0.29 -40.46 38.45
N GLU A 335 0.60 -41.23 37.81
CA GLU A 335 0.56 -42.70 37.82
C GLU A 335 1.91 -43.27 37.36
N LEU A 336 2.88 -43.31 38.29
CA LEU A 336 4.05 -44.16 38.15
C LEU A 336 3.59 -45.63 38.20
N GLN A 337 3.54 -46.29 37.04
CA GLN A 337 3.45 -47.75 36.98
C GLN A 337 4.70 -48.38 37.63
N THR A 338 4.60 -48.68 38.92
CA THR A 338 5.62 -49.42 39.68
C THR A 338 5.67 -50.88 39.25
N LYS A 339 6.29 -51.14 38.09
CA LYS A 339 6.67 -52.51 37.65
C LYS A 339 7.83 -53.05 38.49
N GLY A 340 7.59 -53.22 39.79
CA GLY A 340 8.46 -53.95 40.71
C GLY A 340 8.08 -55.43 40.74
N LYS A 341 8.90 -56.30 40.13
CA LYS A 341 8.73 -57.75 40.29
C LYS A 341 9.11 -58.17 41.72
N ARG A 342 8.17 -58.74 42.48
CA ARG A 342 8.51 -59.59 43.65
C ARG A 342 7.45 -60.69 43.82
N MET A 343 7.91 -61.89 44.17
CA MET A 343 7.09 -63.11 44.30
C MET A 343 6.46 -63.25 45.70
N VAL A 344 5.25 -63.80 45.71
CA VAL A 344 4.70 -64.82 46.64
C VAL A 344 4.73 -64.54 48.16
N ILE A 345 3.55 -64.55 48.78
CA ILE A 345 3.13 -65.51 49.84
C ILE A 345 1.59 -65.59 49.84
N GLU A 346 1.08 -66.71 50.33
CA GLU A 346 -0.28 -67.26 50.23
C GLU A 346 -1.16 -66.95 51.48
N GLU A 347 -2.42 -67.40 51.47
CA GLU A 347 -3.45 -67.36 52.55
C GLU A 347 -4.17 -66.00 52.86
N VAL A 348 -5.47 -65.92 53.22
CA VAL A 348 -6.67 -66.75 52.87
C VAL A 348 -8.01 -66.00 53.21
N GLU A 349 -9.12 -66.36 52.55
CA GLU A 349 -10.58 -66.17 52.88
C GLU A 349 -11.25 -64.83 53.29
N ASN A 350 -12.50 -64.67 52.77
CA ASN A 350 -13.70 -64.06 53.41
C ASN A 350 -13.69 -62.56 53.85
N SER A 351 -14.83 -61.87 54.02
CA SER A 351 -16.25 -62.03 53.61
C SER A 351 -17.02 -60.76 54.03
N GLY A 352 -18.20 -60.50 53.46
CA GLY A 352 -19.12 -59.46 53.95
C GLY A 352 -19.03 -58.17 53.11
N ASP A 353 -20.00 -57.77 52.28
CA ASP A 353 -21.48 -57.65 52.41
C ASP A 353 -21.91 -56.22 52.78
N GLU A 354 -23.09 -55.82 52.28
CA GLU A 354 -23.85 -54.55 52.34
C GLU A 354 -23.16 -53.29 52.96
N GLY A 355 -23.20 -52.10 52.34
CA GLY A 355 -24.39 -51.44 51.78
C GLY A 355 -24.85 -50.31 52.71
N GLY A 356 -25.29 -49.16 52.19
CA GLY A 356 -25.85 -48.09 53.04
C GLY A 356 -25.54 -46.66 52.60
N LYS A 357 -26.61 -45.93 52.26
CA LYS A 357 -26.65 -44.47 52.09
C LYS A 357 -26.35 -43.73 53.40
N GLY A 358 -25.85 -42.50 53.31
CA GLY A 358 -25.92 -41.52 54.41
C GLY A 358 -25.52 -40.13 53.92
N SER A 359 -26.44 -39.16 53.99
CA SER A 359 -26.23 -37.78 53.55
C SER A 359 -25.95 -36.83 54.71
N ALA A 360 -25.44 -35.65 54.34
CA ALA A 360 -25.73 -34.33 54.94
C ALA A 360 -24.81 -33.77 56.04
N ASP A 361 -24.88 -32.43 56.09
CA ASP A 361 -24.46 -31.45 57.11
C ASP A 361 -22.94 -31.17 57.19
N GLU A 362 -22.47 -29.97 56.81
CA GLU A 362 -22.44 -28.70 57.57
C GLU A 362 -21.35 -28.72 58.68
N CYS A 363 -20.54 -27.69 58.95
CA CYS A 363 -20.44 -26.34 58.40
C CYS A 363 -19.05 -25.72 58.73
N GLU A 364 -18.76 -24.60 58.06
CA GLU A 364 -18.03 -23.41 58.56
C GLU A 364 -16.50 -23.33 58.70
N ASP A 365 -16.09 -22.05 58.85
CA ASP A 365 -14.76 -21.44 58.96
C ASP A 365 -13.86 -21.48 57.71
N GLY A 366 -13.25 -20.39 57.23
CA GLY A 366 -13.18 -19.02 57.75
C GLY A 366 -11.72 -18.57 57.91
N GLY A 367 -11.39 -17.37 57.44
CA GLY A 367 -10.06 -16.77 57.62
C GLY A 367 -9.25 -16.60 56.33
N SER A 368 -8.85 -15.35 56.08
CA SER A 368 -7.94 -14.91 55.04
C SER A 368 -6.48 -15.30 55.34
N ASP A 369 -5.60 -15.22 54.34
CA ASP A 369 -4.60 -14.14 54.33
C ASP A 369 -3.90 -13.98 52.96
N GLU A 370 -3.38 -12.77 52.74
CA GLU A 370 -2.73 -12.34 51.50
C GLU A 370 -1.30 -12.89 51.37
N ALA A 371 -0.81 -13.01 50.12
CA ALA A 371 0.25 -12.12 49.57
C ALA A 371 1.27 -12.77 48.62
N ALA A 372 1.76 -11.93 47.70
CA ALA A 372 3.10 -11.93 47.13
C ALA A 372 3.57 -13.09 46.22
N MET A 373 3.21 -12.97 44.94
CA MET A 373 4.11 -12.96 43.77
C MET A 373 5.62 -13.25 43.99
N GLY A 374 6.16 -14.22 43.25
CA GLY A 374 7.61 -14.47 43.14
C GLY A 374 8.03 -14.98 41.75
N ASN A 375 8.68 -14.11 40.97
CA ASN A 375 9.22 -14.35 39.62
C ASN A 375 9.94 -15.70 39.41
N ILE A 376 9.89 -16.22 38.17
CA ILE A 376 11.09 -16.56 37.38
C ILE A 376 10.75 -16.49 35.88
N GLN A 377 11.63 -15.87 35.10
CA GLN A 377 11.58 -15.84 33.64
C GLN A 377 12.97 -16.17 33.09
N LYS A 378 13.07 -17.16 32.18
CA LYS A 378 13.81 -17.05 30.90
C LYS A 378 13.92 -18.39 30.14
N LYS A 379 14.06 -18.21 28.81
CA LYS A 379 14.78 -19.05 27.84
C LYS A 379 14.03 -20.28 27.30
N LEU A 380 14.18 -20.70 26.03
CA LEU A 380 14.29 -20.00 24.72
C LEU A 380 14.15 -21.08 23.63
N MET A 381 13.80 -20.70 22.39
CA MET A 381 13.89 -21.52 21.16
C MET A 381 12.96 -22.74 21.08
N VAL A 382 11.91 -22.70 20.24
CA VAL A 382 11.96 -22.84 18.77
C VAL A 382 12.45 -24.23 18.33
N ARG A 383 11.50 -25.09 18.00
CA ARG A 383 11.62 -26.04 16.89
C ARG A 383 10.42 -25.87 15.96
N ARG A 384 10.68 -25.52 14.70
CA ARG A 384 9.73 -25.72 13.61
C ARG A 384 9.65 -27.22 13.32
N SER A 385 8.44 -27.74 13.12
CA SER A 385 8.21 -28.87 12.22
C SER A 385 7.13 -28.47 11.23
N GLU A 386 7.52 -28.43 9.96
CA GLU A 386 6.59 -28.47 8.83
C GLU A 386 6.16 -29.93 8.58
N GLY A 387 4.99 -30.12 7.98
CA GLY A 387 4.55 -31.42 7.45
C GLY A 387 3.07 -31.73 7.68
N GLY A 388 2.38 -32.21 6.63
CA GLY A 388 1.16 -33.00 6.82
C GLY A 388 -0.20 -32.40 6.40
N ARG A 389 -0.32 -31.93 5.14
CA ARG A 389 -1.53 -32.25 4.32
C ARG A 389 -1.64 -33.79 4.23
N ARG A 390 -2.77 -34.52 4.13
CA ARG A 390 -4.24 -34.33 4.03
C ARG A 390 -4.87 -35.25 5.13
N SER A 391 -6.19 -35.48 5.31
CA SER A 391 -7.40 -35.23 4.52
C SER A 391 -8.66 -35.04 5.40
N ARG A 392 -9.84 -35.00 4.77
CA ARG A 392 -11.18 -34.86 5.35
C ARG A 392 -11.86 -36.19 5.70
N ARG A 393 -12.64 -36.22 6.80
CA ARG A 393 -13.91 -37.00 6.86
C ARG A 393 -14.83 -36.37 5.79
N GLY A 394 -15.48 -37.14 4.92
CA GLY A 394 -16.61 -38.00 5.29
C GLY A 394 -17.87 -37.13 5.41
N ARG A 395 -18.86 -37.33 4.54
CA ARG A 395 -20.18 -36.69 4.64
C ARG A 395 -21.29 -37.71 4.43
N THR A 396 -22.20 -37.76 5.38
CA THR A 396 -23.48 -38.50 5.41
C THR A 396 -24.62 -37.54 4.97
N PRO A 397 -25.93 -37.89 4.97
CA PRO A 397 -26.59 -39.17 5.27
C PRO A 397 -27.70 -39.66 4.29
N GLY A 398 -28.00 -40.98 4.35
CA GLY A 398 -29.35 -41.60 4.44
C GLY A 398 -30.26 -41.71 3.19
N PRO A 399 -31.35 -42.53 3.20
CA PRO A 399 -31.88 -43.42 4.26
C PRO A 399 -32.02 -44.93 3.86
N ARG A 400 -32.80 -45.71 4.64
CA ARG A 400 -32.98 -47.19 4.60
C ARG A 400 -33.72 -47.75 3.35
N ALA A 401 -33.31 -48.93 2.87
CA ALA A 401 -34.17 -50.13 2.72
C ALA A 401 -33.38 -51.43 2.35
N GLU A 402 -33.61 -52.48 3.14
CA GLU A 402 -33.72 -53.93 2.83
C GLU A 402 -32.68 -54.80 2.04
N GLN A 403 -32.44 -55.98 2.64
CA GLN A 403 -32.19 -57.34 2.10
C GLN A 403 -30.83 -57.77 1.47
N GLN A 404 -30.10 -58.54 2.30
CA GLN A 404 -29.31 -59.78 2.09
C GLN A 404 -28.79 -60.24 0.70
N GLY A 405 -27.56 -60.77 0.73
CA GLY A 405 -26.89 -61.52 -0.35
C GLY A 405 -25.74 -60.73 -0.98
N GLY A 406 -24.46 -61.10 -0.93
CA GLY A 406 -23.84 -62.33 -0.45
C GLY A 406 -23.15 -63.07 -1.59
N LEU A 407 -21.88 -62.76 -1.87
CA LEU A 407 -20.82 -63.67 -2.34
C LEU A 407 -19.48 -62.92 -2.55
N ARG A 408 -18.44 -63.66 -2.94
CA ARG A 408 -17.01 -63.44 -2.70
C ARG A 408 -16.25 -63.42 -4.03
N GLU A 409 -14.92 -63.23 -3.93
CA GLU A 409 -13.91 -63.51 -4.97
C GLU A 409 -13.80 -62.47 -6.11
N THR A 410 -12.67 -62.16 -6.72
CA THR A 410 -11.22 -61.99 -6.39
C THR A 410 -10.53 -61.75 -7.75
N ALA A 411 -9.30 -61.21 -7.73
CA ALA A 411 -8.26 -61.36 -8.76
C ALA A 411 -8.11 -60.31 -9.89
N THR A 412 -6.92 -59.68 -9.85
CA THR A 412 -5.94 -59.50 -10.96
C THR A 412 -6.23 -58.62 -12.20
N ALA A 413 -5.60 -57.44 -12.18
CA ALA A 413 -4.48 -57.05 -13.06
C ALA A 413 -4.62 -56.80 -14.58
N SER A 414 -4.11 -55.61 -14.95
CA SER A 414 -3.26 -55.27 -16.13
C SER A 414 -3.87 -54.92 -17.51
N THR A 415 -3.52 -53.70 -17.94
CA THR A 415 -3.10 -53.24 -19.29
C THR A 415 -4.02 -53.40 -20.51
N GLY A 416 -4.21 -52.31 -21.28
CA GLY A 416 -4.57 -52.40 -22.71
C GLY A 416 -5.40 -51.24 -23.28
N ASP A 417 -4.71 -50.24 -23.79
CA ASP A 417 -5.08 -49.06 -24.59
C ASP A 417 -6.34 -49.06 -25.52
N SER A 418 -6.76 -47.84 -25.88
CA SER A 418 -7.55 -47.40 -27.06
C SER A 418 -9.10 -47.46 -27.09
N HIS A 419 -9.68 -46.30 -26.76
CA HIS A 419 -10.60 -45.51 -27.63
C HIS A 419 -11.97 -46.07 -28.09
N TYR A 420 -13.03 -45.78 -27.31
CA TYR A 420 -14.34 -45.27 -27.78
C TYR A 420 -14.94 -44.38 -26.64
N PRO A 421 -15.86 -43.43 -26.92
CA PRO A 421 -16.28 -42.45 -25.93
C PRO A 421 -17.20 -43.09 -24.87
N GLU A 422 -16.96 -42.80 -23.58
CA GLU A 422 -17.93 -43.18 -22.54
C GLU A 422 -19.25 -42.44 -22.74
N GLU A 423 -20.34 -43.21 -22.94
CA GLU A 423 -21.68 -42.69 -22.77
C GLU A 423 -21.90 -42.22 -21.31
N PRO A 424 -22.74 -41.18 -21.10
CA PRO A 424 -22.67 -40.39 -19.88
C PRO A 424 -23.20 -41.15 -18.66
N ARG A 425 -22.32 -41.38 -17.69
CA ARG A 425 -22.71 -41.80 -16.34
C ARG A 425 -23.66 -40.73 -15.75
N ALA A 426 -24.78 -41.20 -15.21
CA ALA A 426 -25.86 -40.47 -14.51
C ALA A 426 -25.73 -38.94 -14.47
N ALA A 427 -26.59 -38.24 -15.22
CA ALA A 427 -26.57 -36.78 -15.38
C ALA A 427 -26.44 -36.02 -14.04
N ASP A 428 -25.21 -35.56 -13.74
CA ASP A 428 -24.96 -34.67 -12.62
C ASP A 428 -25.75 -33.38 -12.78
N ASN A 429 -26.50 -33.00 -11.74
CA ASN A 429 -27.28 -31.76 -11.73
C ASN A 429 -26.39 -30.53 -12.05
N PRO A 430 -26.90 -29.49 -12.74
CA PRO A 430 -26.14 -28.29 -13.09
C PRO A 430 -25.47 -27.61 -11.88
N SER A 431 -26.11 -27.66 -10.70
CA SER A 431 -25.57 -27.13 -9.45
C SER A 431 -24.39 -27.94 -8.89
N GLY A 432 -24.30 -29.24 -9.19
CA GLY A 432 -23.16 -30.10 -8.89
C GLY A 432 -21.98 -29.81 -9.81
N LEU A 433 -22.23 -29.72 -11.12
CA LEU A 433 -21.22 -29.29 -12.12
C LEU A 433 -20.66 -27.91 -11.79
N LYS A 434 -21.52 -26.93 -11.46
CA LYS A 434 -21.14 -25.59 -10.96
C LYS A 434 -20.22 -25.66 -9.74
N ARG A 435 -20.47 -26.59 -8.80
CA ARG A 435 -19.62 -26.76 -7.61
C ARG A 435 -18.24 -27.32 -7.98
N ARG A 436 -18.18 -28.37 -8.81
CA ARG A 436 -16.91 -28.94 -9.29
C ARG A 436 -16.08 -27.94 -10.07
N GLY A 437 -16.69 -27.18 -10.99
CA GLY A 437 -16.02 -26.07 -11.69
C GLY A 437 -15.43 -25.03 -10.72
N ASN A 438 -16.17 -24.66 -9.67
CA ASN A 438 -15.66 -23.74 -8.64
C ASN A 438 -14.50 -24.32 -7.81
N GLU A 439 -14.47 -25.64 -7.59
CA GLU A 439 -13.38 -26.33 -6.88
C GLU A 439 -12.12 -26.39 -7.76
N LEU A 440 -12.26 -26.75 -9.05
CA LEU A 440 -11.17 -26.73 -10.04
C LEU A 440 -10.61 -25.33 -10.26
N PHE A 441 -11.47 -24.30 -10.33
CA PHE A 441 -11.06 -22.90 -10.45
C PHE A 441 -10.20 -22.45 -9.25
N ARG A 442 -10.55 -22.86 -8.03
CA ARG A 442 -9.71 -22.62 -6.83
C ARG A 442 -8.42 -23.45 -6.82
N GLY A 443 -8.42 -24.60 -7.49
CA GLY A 443 -7.24 -25.43 -7.74
C GLY A 443 -6.29 -24.87 -8.81
N GLY A 444 -6.71 -23.86 -9.58
CA GLY A 444 -5.96 -23.30 -10.71
C GLY A 444 -6.11 -24.07 -12.03
N GLN A 445 -6.99 -25.08 -12.08
CA GLN A 445 -7.27 -25.87 -13.29
C GLN A 445 -8.38 -25.17 -14.09
N PHE A 446 -8.03 -24.06 -14.75
CA PHE A 446 -9.00 -23.19 -15.44
C PHE A 446 -9.71 -23.89 -16.62
N ALA A 447 -8.98 -24.67 -17.42
CA ALA A 447 -9.55 -25.33 -18.61
C ALA A 447 -10.56 -26.42 -18.22
N GLU A 448 -10.22 -27.24 -17.22
CA GLU A 448 -11.13 -28.24 -16.66
C GLU A 448 -12.35 -27.59 -15.99
N ALA A 449 -12.16 -26.46 -15.29
CA ALA A 449 -13.27 -25.69 -14.73
C ALA A 449 -14.19 -25.14 -15.83
N ALA A 450 -13.64 -24.57 -16.91
CA ALA A 450 -14.38 -24.09 -18.07
C ALA A 450 -15.16 -25.21 -18.77
N ALA A 451 -14.59 -26.42 -18.87
CA ALA A 451 -15.28 -27.60 -19.36
C ALA A 451 -16.47 -28.00 -18.46
N GLN A 452 -16.28 -28.08 -17.14
CA GLN A 452 -17.39 -28.37 -16.21
C GLN A 452 -18.51 -27.32 -16.27
N TYR A 453 -18.18 -26.03 -16.39
CA TYR A 453 -19.18 -24.98 -16.59
C TYR A 453 -19.88 -25.11 -17.95
N SER A 454 -19.17 -25.49 -19.02
CA SER A 454 -19.77 -25.70 -20.35
C SER A 454 -20.79 -26.83 -20.37
N VAL A 455 -20.53 -27.93 -19.65
CA VAL A 455 -21.51 -29.02 -19.47
C VAL A 455 -22.73 -28.53 -18.66
N ALA A 456 -22.52 -27.73 -17.61
CA ALA A 456 -23.63 -27.15 -16.83
C ALA A 456 -24.50 -26.18 -17.66
N ILE A 457 -23.86 -25.39 -18.52
CA ILE A 457 -24.52 -24.47 -19.46
C ILE A 457 -25.35 -25.26 -20.47
N ALA A 458 -24.77 -26.28 -21.11
CA ALA A 458 -25.47 -27.12 -22.09
C ALA A 458 -26.68 -27.89 -21.52
N GLN A 459 -26.69 -28.20 -20.22
CA GLN A 459 -27.87 -28.76 -19.53
C GLN A 459 -28.97 -27.73 -19.26
N LEU A 460 -28.64 -26.44 -19.12
CA LEU A 460 -29.58 -25.38 -18.75
C LEU A 460 -30.11 -24.61 -19.95
N GLU A 461 -29.33 -24.41 -21.01
CA GLU A 461 -29.75 -23.74 -22.26
C GLU A 461 -31.10 -24.28 -22.83
N PRO A 462 -31.39 -25.61 -22.85
CA PRO A 462 -32.66 -26.13 -23.37
C PRO A 462 -33.89 -25.82 -22.49
N THR A 463 -33.70 -25.41 -21.23
CA THR A 463 -34.78 -25.36 -20.22
C THR A 463 -35.54 -24.02 -20.16
N GLY A 464 -35.10 -23.01 -20.92
CA GLY A 464 -35.79 -21.72 -21.02
C GLY A 464 -35.63 -20.80 -19.80
N SER A 465 -36.38 -19.69 -19.82
CA SER A 465 -36.12 -18.46 -19.04
C SER A 465 -36.06 -18.62 -17.51
N ALA A 466 -36.59 -19.69 -16.93
CA ALA A 466 -36.58 -19.92 -15.48
C ALA A 466 -35.16 -20.00 -14.87
N ASN A 467 -34.14 -20.32 -15.67
CA ASN A 467 -32.75 -20.49 -15.24
C ASN A 467 -31.80 -19.37 -15.67
N ALA A 468 -32.32 -18.21 -16.13
CA ALA A 468 -31.50 -17.10 -16.65
C ALA A 468 -30.44 -16.60 -15.65
N ASP A 469 -30.77 -16.52 -14.36
CA ASP A 469 -29.87 -16.14 -13.26
C ASP A 469 -28.71 -17.12 -13.10
N GLU A 470 -29.02 -18.42 -13.02
CA GLU A 470 -28.04 -19.50 -12.93
C GLU A 470 -27.11 -19.52 -14.15
N LEU A 471 -27.69 -19.32 -15.34
CA LEU A 471 -26.99 -19.32 -16.62
C LEU A 471 -26.05 -18.10 -16.77
N SER A 472 -26.49 -16.90 -16.37
CA SER A 472 -25.62 -15.71 -16.33
C SER A 472 -24.45 -15.88 -15.36
N ILE A 473 -24.70 -16.48 -14.18
CA ILE A 473 -23.63 -16.82 -13.22
C ILE A 473 -22.63 -17.82 -13.82
N LEU A 474 -23.11 -18.83 -14.57
CA LEU A 474 -22.25 -19.84 -15.20
C LEU A 474 -21.39 -19.26 -16.33
N TYR A 475 -21.98 -18.52 -17.27
CA TYR A 475 -21.21 -17.80 -18.30
C TYR A 475 -20.18 -16.86 -17.66
N SER A 476 -20.56 -16.11 -16.63
CA SER A 476 -19.62 -15.21 -15.94
C SER A 476 -18.46 -15.97 -15.27
N ASN A 477 -18.70 -17.16 -14.72
CA ASN A 477 -17.64 -18.00 -14.13
C ASN A 477 -16.76 -18.67 -15.19
N ARG A 478 -17.31 -19.05 -16.35
CA ARG A 478 -16.53 -19.56 -17.48
C ARG A 478 -15.66 -18.45 -18.11
N ALA A 479 -16.21 -17.24 -18.29
CA ALA A 479 -15.44 -16.05 -18.65
C ALA A 479 -14.27 -15.77 -17.69
N ALA A 480 -14.45 -16.03 -16.39
CA ALA A 480 -13.38 -15.89 -15.41
C ALA A 480 -12.22 -16.89 -15.61
N CYS A 481 -12.51 -18.08 -16.15
CA CYS A 481 -11.49 -19.07 -16.52
C CYS A 481 -10.70 -18.57 -17.74
N TYR A 482 -11.40 -18.19 -18.81
CA TYR A 482 -10.78 -17.65 -20.02
C TYR A 482 -9.92 -16.41 -19.76
N LEU A 483 -10.37 -15.50 -18.88
CA LEU A 483 -9.59 -14.33 -18.47
C LEU A 483 -8.30 -14.71 -17.70
N LYS A 484 -8.28 -15.86 -17.00
CA LYS A 484 -7.07 -16.38 -16.32
C LYS A 484 -6.14 -17.15 -17.26
N GLU A 485 -6.67 -17.70 -18.34
CA GLU A 485 -5.90 -18.33 -19.42
C GLU A 485 -5.35 -17.32 -20.43
N GLY A 486 -5.84 -16.08 -20.43
CA GLY A 486 -5.50 -15.04 -21.40
C GLY A 486 -6.34 -15.09 -22.68
N ASN A 487 -7.35 -15.96 -22.76
CA ASN A 487 -8.30 -16.00 -23.88
C ASN A 487 -9.36 -14.90 -23.74
N CYS A 488 -8.97 -13.68 -24.10
CA CYS A 488 -9.82 -12.51 -23.93
C CYS A 488 -11.03 -12.49 -24.87
N ARG A 489 -10.96 -13.15 -26.03
CA ARG A 489 -12.06 -13.19 -27.01
C ARG A 489 -13.26 -13.99 -26.50
N ASP A 490 -13.02 -15.20 -25.99
CA ASP A 490 -14.09 -16.05 -25.48
C ASP A 490 -14.61 -15.54 -24.12
N CYS A 491 -13.74 -14.89 -23.33
CA CYS A 491 -14.17 -14.12 -22.16
C CYS A 491 -15.19 -13.02 -22.51
N ILE A 492 -14.97 -12.24 -23.59
CA ILE A 492 -15.91 -11.19 -24.02
C ILE A 492 -17.22 -11.79 -24.50
N GLN A 493 -17.19 -12.89 -25.26
CA GLN A 493 -18.39 -13.60 -25.72
C GLN A 493 -19.25 -14.08 -24.53
N ASP A 494 -18.66 -14.77 -23.56
CA ASP A 494 -19.38 -15.23 -22.37
C ASP A 494 -19.89 -14.06 -21.52
N CYS A 495 -19.14 -12.96 -21.41
CA CYS A 495 -19.62 -11.77 -20.71
C CYS A 495 -20.80 -11.11 -21.43
N ASN A 496 -20.80 -11.10 -22.77
CA ASN A 496 -21.94 -10.62 -23.56
C ASN A 496 -23.17 -11.49 -23.31
N ARG A 497 -23.05 -12.82 -23.38
CA ARG A 497 -24.16 -13.75 -23.05
C ARG A 497 -24.67 -13.58 -21.62
N ALA A 498 -23.78 -13.39 -20.66
CA ALA A 498 -24.16 -13.13 -19.27
C ALA A 498 -24.94 -11.81 -19.10
N LEU A 499 -24.66 -10.79 -19.92
CA LEU A 499 -25.29 -9.48 -19.90
C LEU A 499 -26.56 -9.37 -20.77
N GLU A 500 -26.69 -10.21 -21.80
CA GLU A 500 -27.94 -10.44 -22.53
C GLU A 500 -29.02 -11.02 -21.60
N LEU A 501 -28.62 -11.91 -20.68
CA LEU A 501 -29.50 -12.48 -19.66
C LEU A 501 -29.75 -11.54 -18.50
N HIS A 502 -28.70 -10.89 -17.99
CA HIS A 502 -28.76 -10.01 -16.82
C HIS A 502 -28.02 -8.69 -17.09
N PRO A 503 -28.72 -7.69 -17.67
CA PRO A 503 -28.19 -6.35 -17.83
C PRO A 503 -27.68 -5.78 -16.50
N PHE A 504 -26.58 -5.04 -16.55
CA PHE A 504 -25.97 -4.39 -15.37
C PHE A 504 -25.43 -5.35 -14.28
N SER A 505 -25.16 -6.61 -14.62
CA SER A 505 -24.42 -7.52 -13.74
C SER A 505 -22.95 -7.09 -13.62
N VAL A 506 -22.52 -6.73 -12.40
CA VAL A 506 -21.19 -6.16 -12.10
C VAL A 506 -20.04 -7.11 -12.50
N LYS A 507 -20.17 -8.42 -12.25
CA LYS A 507 -19.09 -9.39 -12.48
C LYS A 507 -18.79 -9.58 -13.98
N PRO A 508 -19.77 -9.83 -14.87
CA PRO A 508 -19.55 -9.81 -16.31
C PRO A 508 -18.96 -8.48 -16.82
N LEU A 509 -19.51 -7.32 -16.41
CA LEU A 509 -19.00 -6.02 -16.86
C LEU A 509 -17.53 -5.82 -16.51
N LEU A 510 -17.14 -6.11 -15.26
CA LEU A 510 -15.77 -5.99 -14.80
C LEU A 510 -14.81 -6.95 -15.53
N ARG A 511 -15.25 -8.19 -15.77
CA ARG A 511 -14.48 -9.20 -16.52
C ARG A 511 -14.32 -8.81 -18.00
N ARG A 512 -15.37 -8.27 -18.62
CA ARG A 512 -15.35 -7.75 -20.00
C ARG A 512 -14.45 -6.52 -20.13
N ALA A 513 -14.50 -5.60 -19.18
CA ALA A 513 -13.61 -4.43 -19.13
C ALA A 513 -12.13 -4.84 -19.09
N MET A 514 -11.77 -5.81 -18.26
CA MET A 514 -10.40 -6.37 -18.19
C MET A 514 -9.99 -7.08 -19.49
N ALA A 515 -10.92 -7.81 -20.14
CA ALA A 515 -10.68 -8.45 -21.42
C ALA A 515 -10.54 -7.44 -22.59
N TYR A 516 -11.22 -6.29 -22.52
CA TYR A 516 -11.00 -5.18 -23.44
C TYR A 516 -9.68 -4.44 -23.16
N GLU A 517 -9.29 -4.25 -21.91
CA GLU A 517 -8.01 -3.63 -21.54
C GLU A 517 -6.81 -4.45 -22.05
N THR A 518 -6.86 -5.78 -21.90
CA THR A 518 -5.83 -6.71 -22.42
C THR A 518 -5.81 -6.84 -23.95
N LEU A 519 -6.88 -6.43 -24.64
CA LEU A 519 -6.94 -6.30 -26.10
C LEU A 519 -6.73 -4.87 -26.59
N GLU A 520 -6.28 -3.95 -25.72
CA GLU A 520 -6.05 -2.53 -25.99
C GLU A 520 -7.31 -1.77 -26.50
N GLN A 521 -8.50 -2.34 -26.30
CA GLN A 521 -9.79 -1.73 -26.64
C GLN A 521 -10.25 -0.76 -25.55
N TYR A 522 -9.39 0.20 -25.24
CA TYR A 522 -9.52 1.16 -24.13
C TYR A 522 -10.85 1.90 -24.11
N ARG A 523 -11.43 2.21 -25.28
CA ARG A 523 -12.75 2.86 -25.39
C ARG A 523 -13.86 2.01 -24.77
N ASN A 524 -13.91 0.72 -25.12
CA ASN A 524 -14.91 -0.22 -24.64
C ASN A 524 -14.69 -0.55 -23.16
N ALA A 525 -13.43 -0.74 -22.76
CA ALA A 525 -13.04 -0.94 -21.36
C ALA A 525 -13.48 0.25 -20.49
N TYR A 526 -13.28 1.48 -20.93
CA TYR A 526 -13.69 2.69 -20.20
C TYR A 526 -15.20 2.75 -19.96
N VAL A 527 -16.00 2.43 -20.99
CA VAL A 527 -17.46 2.38 -20.89
C VAL A 527 -17.88 1.34 -19.84
N ASP A 528 -17.36 0.11 -19.92
CA ASP A 528 -17.69 -0.96 -18.96
C ASP A 528 -17.29 -0.57 -17.53
N TYR A 529 -16.07 -0.09 -17.29
CA TYR A 529 -15.67 0.40 -15.97
C TYR A 529 -16.56 1.56 -15.48
N LYS A 530 -16.99 2.46 -16.36
CA LYS A 530 -17.87 3.57 -15.99
C LYS A 530 -19.31 3.13 -15.69
N THR A 531 -19.82 2.10 -16.36
CA THR A 531 -21.11 1.47 -15.99
C THR A 531 -21.03 0.75 -14.65
N VAL A 532 -19.92 0.04 -14.36
CA VAL A 532 -19.67 -0.55 -13.03
C VAL A 532 -19.71 0.52 -11.95
N LEU A 533 -19.08 1.68 -12.16
CA LEU A 533 -19.09 2.81 -11.21
C LEU A 533 -20.45 3.53 -11.09
N GLN A 534 -21.38 3.34 -12.04
CA GLN A 534 -22.78 3.77 -11.88
C GLN A 534 -23.59 2.81 -11.00
N ILE A 535 -23.24 1.51 -11.00
CA ILE A 535 -23.90 0.48 -10.18
C ILE A 535 -23.35 0.48 -8.75
N ASP A 536 -22.03 0.49 -8.60
CA ASP A 536 -21.32 0.49 -7.32
C ASP A 536 -20.04 1.36 -7.40
N CYS A 537 -20.10 2.52 -6.76
CA CYS A 537 -18.98 3.46 -6.69
C CYS A 537 -17.88 3.06 -5.69
N GLY A 538 -18.08 2.01 -4.88
CA GLY A 538 -17.11 1.50 -3.92
C GLY A 538 -15.99 0.67 -4.54
N ILE A 539 -16.15 0.20 -5.78
CA ILE A 539 -15.21 -0.71 -6.46
C ILE A 539 -13.97 0.05 -6.93
N GLN A 540 -12.94 0.08 -6.08
CA GLN A 540 -11.67 0.77 -6.36
C GLN A 540 -11.02 0.31 -7.67
N LEU A 541 -11.01 -1.00 -7.96
CA LEU A 541 -10.48 -1.53 -9.22
C LEU A 541 -11.11 -0.89 -10.46
N ALA A 542 -12.40 -0.55 -10.42
CA ALA A 542 -13.08 0.12 -11.53
C ALA A 542 -12.73 1.61 -11.59
N SER A 543 -12.61 2.28 -10.44
CA SER A 543 -12.12 3.67 -10.33
C SER A 543 -10.70 3.82 -10.89
N ASP A 544 -9.77 3.00 -10.41
CA ASP A 544 -8.35 3.06 -10.77
C ASP A 544 -8.13 2.71 -12.24
N SER A 545 -8.84 1.69 -12.74
CA SER A 545 -8.76 1.30 -14.16
C SER A 545 -9.40 2.34 -15.07
N ALA A 546 -10.54 2.94 -14.69
CA ALA A 546 -11.13 4.06 -15.43
C ALA A 546 -10.19 5.28 -15.47
N ASN A 547 -9.52 5.62 -14.36
CA ASN A 547 -8.55 6.71 -14.30
C ASN A 547 -7.28 6.42 -15.12
N ARG A 548 -6.76 5.18 -15.07
CA ARG A 548 -5.65 4.70 -15.92
C ARG A 548 -5.99 4.83 -17.40
N ILE A 549 -7.16 4.30 -17.79
CA ILE A 549 -7.63 4.31 -19.18
C ILE A 549 -7.93 5.73 -19.67
N ALA A 550 -8.50 6.60 -18.82
CA ALA A 550 -8.72 8.01 -19.18
C ALA A 550 -7.41 8.74 -19.52
N ARG A 551 -6.30 8.41 -18.83
CA ARG A 551 -4.97 8.94 -19.17
C ARG A 551 -4.48 8.42 -20.52
N ILE A 552 -4.55 7.11 -20.74
CA ILE A 552 -4.17 6.47 -22.02
C ILE A 552 -4.96 7.07 -23.18
N LEU A 553 -6.28 7.22 -23.04
CA LEU A 553 -7.14 7.84 -24.06
C LEU A 553 -6.82 9.33 -24.27
N THR A 554 -6.46 10.07 -23.22
CA THR A 554 -6.00 11.46 -23.35
C THR A 554 -4.66 11.56 -24.08
N GLU A 555 -3.75 10.59 -23.90
CA GLU A 555 -2.47 10.51 -24.59
C GLU A 555 -2.63 10.12 -26.09
N LEU A 556 -3.61 9.27 -26.42
CA LEU A 556 -3.89 8.80 -27.78
C LEU A 556 -4.73 9.79 -28.63
N ASP A 557 -5.80 10.36 -28.07
CA ASP A 557 -6.77 11.20 -28.81
C ASP A 557 -6.69 12.70 -28.45
N GLY A 558 -5.85 13.09 -27.49
CA GLY A 558 -5.81 14.46 -26.96
C GLY A 558 -7.09 14.85 -26.23
N SER A 559 -7.47 16.13 -26.27
CA SER A 559 -8.65 16.66 -25.56
C SER A 559 -9.99 16.12 -26.05
N LYS A 560 -10.04 15.57 -27.27
CA LYS A 560 -11.27 15.07 -27.93
C LYS A 560 -11.58 13.60 -27.66
N TRP A 561 -10.82 12.93 -26.80
CA TRP A 561 -10.99 11.50 -26.51
C TRP A 561 -12.41 11.09 -26.08
N ARG A 562 -13.12 12.02 -25.41
CA ARG A 562 -14.51 11.84 -24.95
C ARG A 562 -15.54 11.82 -26.08
N GLU A 563 -15.31 12.57 -27.16
CA GLU A 563 -16.17 12.61 -28.35
C GLU A 563 -16.14 11.27 -29.10
N ARG A 564 -15.02 10.54 -28.97
CA ARG A 564 -14.76 9.24 -29.61
C ARG A 564 -15.10 8.04 -28.72
N LEU A 565 -15.90 8.22 -27.67
CA LEU A 565 -16.35 7.11 -26.80
C LEU A 565 -17.67 6.52 -27.32
N PRO A 566 -17.89 5.20 -27.16
CA PRO A 566 -19.24 4.63 -27.29
C PRO A 566 -20.20 5.27 -26.27
N PRO A 567 -21.50 5.37 -26.59
CA PRO A 567 -22.48 5.87 -25.64
C PRO A 567 -22.50 4.99 -24.38
N ILE A 568 -22.35 5.62 -23.21
CA ILE A 568 -22.33 4.91 -21.92
C ILE A 568 -23.77 4.53 -21.56
N PRO A 569 -24.10 3.24 -21.38
CA PRO A 569 -25.43 2.84 -20.94
C PRO A 569 -25.82 3.52 -19.62
N ALA A 570 -27.01 4.11 -19.59
CA ALA A 570 -27.60 4.62 -18.36
C ALA A 570 -28.17 3.45 -17.55
N VAL A 571 -27.66 3.26 -16.33
CA VAL A 571 -28.16 2.23 -15.41
C VAL A 571 -29.50 2.72 -14.82
N PRO A 572 -30.60 1.95 -14.91
CA PRO A 572 -31.86 2.32 -14.26
C PRO A 572 -31.72 2.24 -12.74
N THR A 573 -31.48 3.38 -12.09
CA THR A 573 -31.42 3.47 -10.63
C THR A 573 -32.81 3.23 -10.05
N SER A 574 -32.95 2.25 -9.15
CA SER A 574 -34.09 2.19 -8.25
C SER A 574 -34.03 3.43 -7.33
N GLU A 575 -35.02 4.31 -7.50
CA GLU A 575 -35.14 5.69 -6.94
C GLU A 575 -34.17 6.75 -7.50
N PRO A 576 -34.69 7.68 -8.34
CA PRO A 576 -33.93 8.84 -8.81
C PRO A 576 -34.49 10.21 -8.34
N LEU A 577 -33.55 11.11 -8.03
CA LEU A 577 -33.63 12.60 -8.07
C LEU A 577 -34.21 13.40 -6.88
N ARG A 578 -33.34 14.20 -6.25
CA ARG A 578 -33.56 15.65 -6.11
C ARG A 578 -32.58 16.40 -7.01
N VAL A 579 -33.00 16.69 -8.24
CA VAL A 579 -32.54 17.85 -9.00
C VAL A 579 -33.54 18.98 -8.77
N TRP A 580 -33.03 20.21 -8.77
CA TRP A 580 -33.74 21.43 -8.42
C TRP A 580 -34.71 21.89 -9.52
N LEU A 581 -35.90 22.34 -9.12
CA LEU A 581 -36.82 23.15 -9.92
C LEU A 581 -37.26 24.37 -9.08
N PRO A 582 -37.57 25.54 -9.69
CA PRO A 582 -37.94 26.74 -8.95
C PRO A 582 -39.35 26.68 -8.33
N ALA A 583 -39.62 27.62 -7.42
CA ALA A 583 -40.78 27.62 -6.54
C ALA A 583 -42.11 28.05 -7.20
N ALA A 584 -43.21 27.48 -6.69
CA ALA A 584 -44.56 28.04 -6.77
C ALA A 584 -45.35 27.69 -5.49
N GLU A 585 -45.72 28.73 -4.75
CA GLU A 585 -46.88 28.95 -3.86
C GLU A 585 -47.39 27.84 -2.88
N THR A 586 -47.49 28.22 -1.60
CA THR A 586 -48.15 27.52 -0.48
C THR A 586 -49.63 27.92 -0.35
N PRO A 587 -50.45 27.16 0.42
CA PRO A 587 -50.95 27.78 1.67
C PRO A 587 -51.15 26.84 2.89
N ASP A 588 -50.72 27.36 4.05
CA ASP A 588 -51.24 27.35 5.44
C ASP A 588 -51.97 26.14 6.07
N GLN A 589 -51.49 25.73 7.27
CA GLN A 589 -52.25 25.78 8.56
C GLN A 589 -51.31 25.87 9.80
N ASP A 590 -51.71 26.68 10.79
CA ASP A 590 -51.07 26.98 12.11
C ASP A 590 -51.76 26.22 13.28
N PRO A 591 -51.36 26.31 14.59
CA PRO A 591 -50.08 26.74 15.23
C PRO A 591 -49.55 25.84 16.41
N CYS A 592 -48.23 25.95 16.71
CA CYS A 592 -47.50 25.98 18.01
C CYS A 592 -48.05 25.37 19.35
N PRO A 593 -47.20 24.81 20.26
CA PRO A 593 -46.14 25.60 20.92
C PRO A 593 -44.78 24.94 21.32
N ASN A 594 -43.72 25.76 21.20
CA ASN A 594 -42.48 25.83 21.99
C ASN A 594 -41.77 24.54 22.47
N ASN A 595 -40.76 24.11 21.72
CA ASN A 595 -39.37 24.35 22.16
C ASN A 595 -38.42 24.49 20.96
N CYS A 596 -37.43 25.39 21.05
CA CYS A 596 -36.76 25.94 19.87
C CYS A 596 -35.66 25.02 19.30
N MET A 597 -35.78 24.67 18.01
CA MET A 597 -34.70 24.12 17.19
C MET A 597 -34.41 25.13 16.06
N PRO A 598 -33.14 25.39 15.70
CA PRO A 598 -32.84 26.29 14.59
C PRO A 598 -33.49 25.76 13.32
N SER A 599 -34.18 26.66 12.62
CA SER A 599 -34.89 26.35 11.39
C SER A 599 -33.91 25.97 10.28
N ILE A 600 -34.38 25.27 9.24
CA ILE A 600 -33.55 24.87 8.08
C ILE A 600 -32.90 26.10 7.38
N THR A 601 -33.46 27.30 7.59
CA THR A 601 -32.90 28.58 7.19
C THR A 601 -31.73 29.05 8.06
N ASP A 602 -31.75 28.80 9.37
CA ASP A 602 -30.71 29.27 10.30
C ASP A 602 -29.38 28.55 10.12
N GLU A 603 -29.40 27.23 9.88
CA GLU A 603 -28.18 26.45 9.62
C GLU A 603 -27.51 26.86 8.29
N LYS A 604 -28.31 27.20 7.27
CA LYS A 604 -27.80 27.75 6.01
C LYS A 604 -27.19 29.13 6.19
N MET A 605 -27.82 30.02 6.97
CA MET A 605 -27.26 31.33 7.30
C MET A 605 -25.96 31.19 8.12
N PHE A 606 -25.91 30.28 9.10
CA PHE A 606 -24.71 30.00 9.89
C PHE A 606 -23.53 29.56 9.02
N GLN A 607 -23.74 28.61 8.10
CA GLN A 607 -22.68 28.14 7.22
C GLN A 607 -22.23 29.22 6.23
N ALA A 608 -23.14 30.04 5.69
CA ALA A 608 -22.80 31.18 4.82
C ALA A 608 -21.94 32.23 5.55
N LEU A 609 -22.36 32.68 6.74
CA LEU A 609 -21.61 33.66 7.55
C LEU A 609 -20.22 33.14 7.97
N LYS A 610 -20.11 31.84 8.24
CA LYS A 610 -18.83 31.16 8.51
C LYS A 610 -17.92 31.15 7.29
N GLU A 611 -18.45 30.94 6.09
CA GLU A 611 -17.68 30.98 4.84
C GLU A 611 -17.23 32.40 4.49
N GLU A 612 -18.10 33.40 4.66
CA GLU A 612 -17.76 34.83 4.56
C GLU A 612 -16.63 35.21 5.53
N GLY A 613 -16.76 34.83 6.81
CA GLY A 613 -15.73 35.08 7.83
C GLY A 613 -14.39 34.41 7.50
N ASN A 614 -14.41 33.18 6.97
CA ASN A 614 -13.20 32.49 6.51
C ASN A 614 -12.56 33.19 5.29
N GLN A 615 -13.37 33.76 4.39
CA GLN A 615 -12.87 34.48 3.23
C GLN A 615 -12.20 35.80 3.65
N LEU A 616 -12.84 36.59 4.53
CA LEU A 616 -12.26 37.81 5.10
C LEU A 616 -10.93 37.56 5.82
N VAL A 617 -10.73 36.39 6.46
CA VAL A 617 -9.44 35.98 7.04
C VAL A 617 -8.36 35.75 5.97
N LYS A 618 -8.69 35.16 4.81
CA LYS A 618 -7.73 35.03 3.69
C LYS A 618 -7.36 36.39 3.11
N ASP A 619 -8.34 37.28 3.03
CA ASP A 619 -8.19 38.66 2.55
C ASP A 619 -7.53 39.58 3.61
N LYS A 620 -7.09 39.01 4.74
CA LYS A 620 -6.42 39.66 5.89
C LYS A 620 -7.25 40.73 6.60
N ASN A 621 -8.56 40.81 6.33
CA ASN A 621 -9.46 41.76 6.98
C ASN A 621 -10.05 41.17 8.28
N TYR A 622 -9.21 41.12 9.32
CA TYR A 622 -9.54 40.43 10.57
C TYR A 622 -10.66 41.09 11.38
N LYS A 623 -10.88 42.41 11.24
CA LYS A 623 -11.92 43.13 12.00
C LYS A 623 -13.32 42.74 11.54
N ASP A 624 -13.53 42.74 10.22
CA ASP A 624 -14.83 42.37 9.64
C ASP A 624 -15.10 40.86 9.80
N ALA A 625 -14.04 40.04 9.72
CA ALA A 625 -14.12 38.61 10.03
C ALA A 625 -14.63 38.35 11.46
N ILE A 626 -14.15 39.11 12.46
CA ILE A 626 -14.64 39.03 13.85
C ILE A 626 -16.13 39.37 13.93
N SER A 627 -16.63 40.38 13.20
CA SER A 627 -18.07 40.69 13.17
C SER A 627 -18.89 39.51 12.62
N LYS A 628 -18.44 38.90 11.53
CA LYS A 628 -19.11 37.72 10.93
C LYS A 628 -19.09 36.50 11.86
N TYR A 629 -17.99 36.26 12.59
CA TYR A 629 -17.94 35.23 13.63
C TYR A 629 -18.82 35.55 14.85
N ASN A 630 -19.00 36.83 15.21
CA ASN A 630 -19.95 37.24 16.24
C ASN A 630 -21.41 36.95 15.81
N GLU A 631 -21.75 37.20 14.55
CA GLU A 631 -23.05 36.86 13.97
C GLU A 631 -23.28 35.33 13.95
N CYS A 632 -22.27 34.53 13.57
CA CYS A 632 -22.32 33.08 13.68
C CYS A 632 -22.65 32.60 15.11
N LEU A 633 -22.02 33.20 16.12
CA LEU A 633 -22.21 32.82 17.53
C LEU A 633 -23.57 33.25 18.12
N LYS A 634 -24.26 34.23 17.51
CA LYS A 634 -25.66 34.55 17.85
C LYS A 634 -26.62 33.45 17.38
N ILE A 635 -26.31 32.78 16.27
CA ILE A 635 -27.11 31.67 15.73
C ILE A 635 -26.76 30.36 16.45
N ASN A 636 -25.47 30.04 16.57
CA ASN A 636 -24.99 28.82 17.25
C ASN A 636 -23.82 29.13 18.19
N SER A 637 -24.14 29.27 19.47
CA SER A 637 -23.18 29.57 20.55
C SER A 637 -22.32 28.38 20.99
N LYS A 638 -22.54 27.17 20.45
CA LYS A 638 -21.78 25.95 20.79
C LYS A 638 -20.73 25.57 19.76
N ALA A 639 -20.51 26.40 18.73
CA ALA A 639 -19.60 26.08 17.63
C ALA A 639 -18.11 26.37 17.97
N CYS A 640 -17.39 25.38 18.51
CA CYS A 640 -15.95 25.46 18.83
C CYS A 640 -15.10 26.05 17.68
N ALA A 641 -15.34 25.61 16.44
CA ALA A 641 -14.60 26.08 15.27
C ALA A 641 -14.65 27.62 15.09
N ILE A 642 -15.77 28.26 15.43
CA ILE A 642 -15.94 29.72 15.32
C ILE A 642 -15.10 30.43 16.39
N TYR A 643 -15.14 29.99 17.65
CA TYR A 643 -14.29 30.52 18.71
C TYR A 643 -12.80 30.41 18.36
N THR A 644 -12.34 29.26 17.87
CA THR A 644 -10.92 29.13 17.50
C THR A 644 -10.53 30.07 16.35
N ASN A 645 -11.40 30.25 15.33
CA ASN A 645 -11.11 31.13 14.19
C ASN A 645 -11.19 32.61 14.57
N ARG A 646 -12.09 33.00 15.47
CA ARG A 646 -12.16 34.35 16.03
C ARG A 646 -10.93 34.66 16.91
N ALA A 647 -10.48 33.71 17.73
CA ALA A 647 -9.21 33.81 18.47
C ALA A 647 -7.99 34.04 17.56
N LEU A 648 -7.95 33.38 16.38
CA LEU A 648 -6.89 33.62 15.40
C LEU A 648 -6.92 35.07 14.87
N CYS A 649 -8.10 35.65 14.67
CA CYS A 649 -8.24 37.05 14.24
C CYS A 649 -7.76 38.01 15.33
N TYR A 650 -8.14 37.77 16.60
CA TYR A 650 -7.65 38.53 17.74
C TYR A 650 -6.12 38.46 17.90
N LEU A 651 -5.51 37.27 17.76
CA LEU A 651 -4.05 37.11 17.72
C LEU A 651 -3.37 37.92 16.61
N LYS A 652 -4.03 38.09 15.45
CA LYS A 652 -3.51 38.89 14.33
C LYS A 652 -3.70 40.40 14.50
N LEU A 653 -4.60 40.82 15.40
CA LEU A 653 -4.82 42.21 15.77
C LEU A 653 -4.06 42.64 17.05
N GLY A 654 -3.34 41.71 17.71
CA GLY A 654 -2.65 41.96 18.99
C GLY A 654 -3.56 41.95 20.21
N GLN A 655 -4.83 41.55 20.06
CA GLN A 655 -5.83 41.48 21.12
C GLN A 655 -5.70 40.16 21.89
N PHE A 656 -4.65 40.06 22.71
CA PHE A 656 -4.24 38.79 23.31
C PHE A 656 -5.16 38.31 24.46
N GLU A 657 -5.83 39.19 25.21
CA GLU A 657 -6.78 38.77 26.25
C GLU A 657 -8.06 38.18 25.64
N GLU A 658 -8.61 38.83 24.61
CA GLU A 658 -9.78 38.34 23.88
C GLU A 658 -9.48 37.02 23.15
N ALA A 659 -8.29 36.88 22.56
CA ALA A 659 -7.83 35.61 22.00
C ALA A 659 -7.75 34.49 23.04
N LYS A 660 -7.26 34.79 24.24
CA LYS A 660 -7.17 33.84 25.37
C LYS A 660 -8.55 33.43 25.87
N LEU A 661 -9.49 34.36 26.01
CA LEU A 661 -10.88 34.07 26.38
C LEU A 661 -11.55 33.13 25.37
N ASP A 662 -11.41 33.40 24.07
CA ASP A 662 -11.97 32.54 23.01
C ASP A 662 -11.32 31.15 22.97
N CYS A 663 -10.02 31.05 23.24
CA CYS A 663 -9.36 29.74 23.32
C CYS A 663 -9.83 28.95 24.56
N HIS A 664 -10.06 29.61 25.70
CA HIS A 664 -10.66 28.95 26.86
C HIS A 664 -12.10 28.51 26.60
N GLN A 665 -12.91 29.33 25.93
CA GLN A 665 -14.29 28.96 25.56
C GLN A 665 -14.30 27.79 24.57
N ALA A 666 -13.40 27.78 23.59
CA ALA A 666 -13.22 26.65 22.69
C ALA A 666 -12.83 25.35 23.44
N LEU A 667 -11.89 25.44 24.39
CA LEU A 667 -11.47 24.30 25.22
C LEU A 667 -12.54 23.83 26.22
N GLN A 668 -13.45 24.71 26.64
CA GLN A 668 -14.59 24.33 27.47
C GLN A 668 -15.66 23.56 26.68
N ILE A 669 -15.77 23.84 25.37
CA ILE A 669 -16.66 23.11 24.45
C ILE A 669 -15.99 21.80 23.98
N ASP A 670 -14.69 21.84 23.72
CA ASP A 670 -13.88 20.76 23.12
C ASP A 670 -12.49 20.72 23.76
N GLY A 671 -12.35 19.91 24.81
CA GLY A 671 -11.14 19.84 25.63
C GLY A 671 -9.93 19.19 24.96
N GLU A 672 -10.09 18.49 23.82
CA GLU A 672 -8.98 17.87 23.08
C GLU A 672 -8.47 18.79 21.93
N ASN A 673 -8.99 20.02 21.80
CA ASN A 673 -8.68 20.89 20.67
C ASN A 673 -7.24 21.42 20.65
N VAL A 674 -6.37 20.76 19.87
CA VAL A 674 -4.96 21.14 19.70
C VAL A 674 -4.80 22.56 19.14
N LYS A 675 -5.71 23.02 18.27
CA LYS A 675 -5.64 24.38 17.67
C LYS A 675 -5.95 25.45 18.72
N ALA A 676 -6.95 25.22 19.58
CA ALA A 676 -7.26 26.11 20.70
C ALA A 676 -6.11 26.16 21.71
N SER A 677 -5.57 25.01 22.12
CA SER A 677 -4.41 24.92 23.03
C SER A 677 -3.17 25.63 22.49
N HIS A 678 -2.84 25.45 21.20
CA HIS A 678 -1.71 26.14 20.56
C HIS A 678 -1.94 27.66 20.45
N ARG A 679 -3.17 28.09 20.09
CA ARG A 679 -3.53 29.52 20.02
C ARG A 679 -3.54 30.18 21.42
N LEU A 680 -3.93 29.44 22.46
CA LEU A 680 -3.85 29.87 23.86
C LEU A 680 -2.41 30.12 24.30
N ALA A 681 -1.49 29.20 23.99
CA ALA A 681 -0.07 29.37 24.30
C ALA A 681 0.53 30.60 23.59
N LEU A 682 0.14 30.87 22.34
CA LEU A 682 0.52 32.09 21.62
C LEU A 682 -0.07 33.35 22.25
N ALA A 683 -1.33 33.33 22.70
CA ALA A 683 -1.98 34.45 23.38
C ALA A 683 -1.29 34.77 24.72
N GLN A 684 -1.02 33.73 25.53
CA GLN A 684 -0.31 33.87 26.81
C GLN A 684 1.10 34.44 26.63
N LYS A 685 1.85 33.96 25.64
CA LYS A 685 3.18 34.51 25.30
C LYS A 685 3.10 35.98 24.84
N GLY A 686 2.05 36.35 24.09
CA GLY A 686 1.79 37.75 23.74
C GLY A 686 1.57 38.64 24.96
N LEU A 687 0.76 38.19 25.91
CA LEU A 687 0.49 38.91 27.17
C LEU A 687 1.73 39.03 28.06
N GLU A 688 2.54 37.98 28.16
CA GLU A 688 3.79 37.98 28.91
C GLU A 688 4.77 39.01 28.33
N ASN A 689 4.96 39.03 27.01
CA ASN A 689 5.76 40.04 26.32
C ASN A 689 5.25 41.48 26.54
N CYS A 690 3.93 41.71 26.49
CA CYS A 690 3.34 43.04 26.78
C CYS A 690 3.60 43.47 28.24
N ARG A 691 3.48 42.53 29.18
CA ARG A 691 3.71 42.77 30.62
C ARG A 691 5.17 43.09 30.93
N GLU A 692 6.12 42.42 30.27
CA GLU A 692 7.55 42.73 30.39
C GLU A 692 7.92 44.07 29.74
N SER A 693 7.28 44.42 28.62
CA SER A 693 7.53 45.67 27.89
C SER A 693 6.91 46.91 28.56
N GLY A 694 6.00 46.73 29.52
CA GLY A 694 5.27 47.83 30.17
C GLY A 694 4.31 48.60 29.25
N VAL A 695 4.03 48.08 28.06
CA VAL A 695 3.15 48.70 27.06
C VAL A 695 1.74 48.13 27.20
N ASP A 696 0.76 49.02 27.28
CA ASP A 696 -0.66 48.64 27.30
C ASP A 696 -1.01 47.86 26.01
N PRO A 697 -1.57 46.63 26.09
CA PRO A 697 -1.88 45.82 24.92
C PRO A 697 -2.83 46.51 23.93
N SER A 698 -3.61 47.51 24.38
CA SER A 698 -4.47 48.32 23.51
C SER A 698 -3.73 49.41 22.70
N GLN A 699 -2.49 49.75 23.05
CA GLN A 699 -1.71 50.82 22.40
C GLN A 699 -0.65 50.33 21.39
N VAL A 700 -0.54 49.03 21.15
CA VAL A 700 0.42 48.44 20.17
C VAL A 700 0.05 48.80 18.71
N LEU A 701 -1.09 49.44 18.48
CA LEU A 701 -1.63 49.73 17.14
C LEU A 701 -1.27 51.15 16.67
N LEU A 702 0.00 51.38 16.32
CA LEU A 702 0.47 52.36 15.30
C LEU A 702 2.02 52.38 15.17
N SER A 703 2.60 51.32 14.59
CA SER A 703 3.99 51.33 14.10
C SER A 703 4.15 50.30 12.97
N PRO A 704 4.31 50.71 11.69
CA PRO A 704 4.39 49.78 10.57
C PRO A 704 5.80 49.18 10.38
N ASP A 705 6.49 48.81 11.47
CA ASP A 705 7.81 48.16 11.42
C ASP A 705 7.99 47.17 12.58
N SER A 706 7.75 45.88 12.30
CA SER A 706 8.17 44.75 13.15
C SER A 706 8.44 43.49 12.32
N SER A 707 9.22 43.65 11.25
CA SER A 707 9.69 42.53 10.41
C SER A 707 10.72 41.61 11.09
N GLU A 708 11.11 41.91 12.34
CA GLU A 708 12.05 41.11 13.14
C GLU A 708 11.36 39.92 13.85
N ALA A 709 10.10 40.06 14.28
CA ALA A 709 9.39 39.01 15.02
C ALA A 709 9.08 37.76 14.19
N THR A 710 9.20 37.82 12.86
CA THR A 710 8.92 36.70 11.93
C THR A 710 10.17 36.02 11.37
N ARG A 711 11.38 36.50 11.68
CA ARG A 711 12.64 35.90 11.17
C ARG A 711 13.24 34.80 12.05
N HIS A 712 12.75 34.64 13.29
CA HIS A 712 13.27 33.65 14.25
C HIS A 712 12.60 32.26 14.18
N LEU A 713 11.93 31.91 13.07
CA LEU A 713 11.29 30.59 12.91
C LEU A 713 11.92 29.70 11.82
N ASP A 714 12.91 30.18 11.06
CA ASP A 714 13.58 29.40 10.01
C ASP A 714 15.13 29.56 10.03
N THR A 715 15.77 29.06 11.08
CA THR A 715 17.23 28.82 11.09
C THR A 715 17.57 27.44 11.62
N LYS A 716 18.36 26.69 10.86
CA LYS A 716 18.84 25.34 11.17
C LYS A 716 19.64 25.33 12.46
N ASN A 717 19.42 24.32 13.31
CA ASN A 717 20.31 23.97 14.41
C ASN A 717 21.10 22.70 14.07
N ASP A 718 22.38 22.88 13.73
CA ASP A 718 23.43 21.91 14.01
C ASP A 718 24.32 22.49 15.12
N THR A 719 24.84 21.61 15.99
CA THR A 719 25.89 21.82 17.01
C THR A 719 25.62 22.65 18.29
N ALA A 720 25.31 21.90 19.38
CA ALA A 720 25.84 22.01 20.77
C ALA A 720 25.45 23.20 21.67
N PRO A 721 25.64 23.14 23.03
CA PRO A 721 26.11 22.04 23.90
C PRO A 721 25.11 21.64 25.03
N PRO A 722 25.41 20.61 25.86
CA PRO A 722 24.51 20.15 26.94
C PRO A 722 24.92 20.59 28.36
N SER A 723 23.97 21.07 29.18
CA SER A 723 24.17 21.10 30.65
C SER A 723 22.87 21.20 31.50
N LYS A 724 22.63 20.13 32.27
CA LYS A 724 22.28 20.08 33.72
C LYS A 724 21.23 21.08 34.26
N GLY A 725 20.16 20.68 34.97
CA GLY A 725 19.73 19.35 35.44
C GLY A 725 19.06 19.44 36.82
N ARG A 726 18.39 18.37 37.27
CA ARG A 726 18.13 18.14 38.71
C ARG A 726 18.49 16.71 39.12
N GLU A 727 19.52 16.64 39.95
CA GLU A 727 19.98 15.49 40.73
C GLU A 727 18.89 14.99 41.72
N ARG A 728 19.01 13.88 42.47
CA ARG A 728 20.15 13.25 43.18
C ARG A 728 19.63 11.84 43.60
N ARG A 729 20.41 10.78 43.92
CA ARG A 729 21.72 10.71 44.60
C ARG A 729 22.55 9.50 44.09
N ARG A 730 23.88 9.64 44.11
CA ARG A 730 24.88 8.58 43.97
C ARG A 730 25.53 8.35 45.35
N ILE A 731 25.79 7.10 45.73
CA ILE A 731 26.69 6.76 46.85
C ILE A 731 28.10 6.53 46.26
N GLN A 732 29.13 7.03 46.94
CA GLN A 732 30.53 6.99 46.50
C GLN A 732 31.32 5.96 47.31
N VAL A 733 32.25 5.24 46.67
CA VAL A 733 33.58 4.87 47.22
C VAL A 733 34.59 4.99 46.06
N GLN A 734 35.87 5.10 46.38
CA GLN A 734 36.91 5.80 45.63
C GLN A 734 37.95 4.87 44.96
N GLU A 735 38.57 5.33 43.87
CA GLU A 735 39.76 4.71 43.24
C GLU A 735 41.04 5.02 44.04
N VAL A 736 42.02 4.09 44.04
CA VAL A 736 43.45 4.42 44.14
C VAL A 736 44.28 3.38 43.38
N ASP A 737 45.29 3.85 42.64
CA ASP A 737 46.34 3.06 42.00
C ASP A 737 47.34 2.40 42.97
N GLY A 738 48.14 1.44 42.46
CA GLY A 738 49.32 0.85 43.12
C GLY A 738 49.51 -0.61 42.71
N SER A 739 50.53 -0.95 41.89
CA SER A 739 51.86 -1.46 42.31
C SER A 739 51.79 -2.80 43.08
N SER A 740 52.60 -3.83 42.82
CA SER A 740 53.70 -4.12 41.89
C SER A 740 53.92 -5.67 42.00
N ASP A 741 54.63 -6.42 41.15
CA ASP A 741 56.09 -6.58 40.99
C ASP A 741 56.34 -7.98 40.34
N GLU A 742 57.57 -8.21 39.87
CA GLU A 742 58.26 -9.52 39.71
C GLU A 742 57.71 -10.64 38.78
N GLU A 743 58.43 -10.83 37.66
CA GLU A 743 58.90 -12.16 37.19
C GLU A 743 59.68 -12.89 38.33
N PRO A 744 59.74 -14.24 38.41
CA PRO A 744 60.34 -15.03 37.31
C PRO A 744 59.97 -16.53 37.15
N GLU A 745 60.66 -17.11 36.16
CA GLU A 745 61.05 -18.53 35.97
C GLU A 745 60.13 -19.54 35.24
N ARG A 746 60.77 -20.17 34.25
CA ARG A 746 60.39 -21.35 33.48
C ARG A 746 61.41 -22.44 33.81
N PRO A 747 61.02 -23.73 33.89
CA PRO A 747 61.57 -24.70 32.92
C PRO A 747 60.52 -25.77 32.52
N ALA A 748 60.68 -26.59 31.49
CA ALA A 748 61.46 -26.55 30.25
C ALA A 748 60.88 -27.64 29.30
N GLU A 749 61.14 -27.52 28.00
CA GLU A 749 61.51 -28.55 26.97
C GLU A 749 60.99 -30.03 27.09
N ALA A 750 60.82 -30.82 26.02
CA ALA A 750 61.50 -30.80 24.73
C ALA A 750 60.66 -31.39 23.58
N SER A 751 61.26 -31.45 22.39
CA SER A 751 60.67 -31.86 21.11
C SER A 751 60.84 -33.36 20.79
N ALA A 752 59.99 -33.85 19.88
CA ALA A 752 60.20 -34.92 18.90
C ALA A 752 60.69 -36.31 19.36
N THR A 753 59.99 -37.38 18.93
CA THR A 753 60.49 -38.31 17.88
C THR A 753 59.51 -39.45 17.53
N SER A 754 59.61 -39.92 16.28
CA SER A 754 59.35 -41.28 15.75
C SER A 754 58.08 -42.07 16.08
N ALA A 755 57.39 -42.50 15.02
CA ALA A 755 56.59 -43.74 14.99
C ALA A 755 57.49 -45.00 15.10
N PRO A 756 56.91 -46.13 15.52
CA PRO A 756 56.60 -47.22 14.57
C PRO A 756 55.12 -47.65 14.67
N ALA A 757 54.38 -48.04 13.63
CA ALA A 757 54.62 -48.97 12.52
C ALA A 757 54.52 -50.47 12.90
N ARG A 758 53.44 -51.12 12.40
CA ARG A 758 53.21 -52.58 12.21
C ARG A 758 52.79 -53.39 13.46
N ASP A 759 51.93 -54.42 13.39
CA ASP A 759 51.33 -55.18 12.26
C ASP A 759 49.81 -55.50 12.47
N GLY A 760 49.19 -56.26 11.53
CA GLY A 760 47.74 -56.56 11.40
C GLY A 760 47.03 -57.28 12.58
N VAL A 761 45.76 -57.69 12.48
CA VAL A 761 45.07 -58.38 11.35
C VAL A 761 43.57 -58.00 11.23
N GLU A 762 42.98 -58.34 10.08
CA GLU A 762 41.62 -58.12 9.58
C GLU A 762 40.46 -58.66 10.45
N ASP A 763 39.38 -57.88 10.55
CA ASP A 763 37.98 -58.20 10.20
C ASP A 763 37.21 -56.86 10.19
N GLY A 764 36.24 -56.51 9.35
CA GLY A 764 35.23 -57.34 8.68
C GLY A 764 33.84 -56.72 8.92
N GLY A 765 33.63 -55.45 8.55
CA GLY A 765 32.41 -54.71 8.91
C GLY A 765 32.09 -53.58 7.93
N SER A 766 31.19 -53.86 6.99
CA SER A 766 30.79 -52.96 5.90
C SER A 766 30.10 -51.68 6.37
N ALA A 767 30.61 -50.52 5.94
CA ALA A 767 29.81 -49.29 5.91
C ALA A 767 28.74 -49.41 4.81
N GLU A 768 27.51 -48.99 5.11
CA GLU A 768 26.41 -49.00 4.12
C GLU A 768 26.72 -48.05 2.94
N PRO A 769 26.41 -48.46 1.70
CA PRO A 769 26.65 -47.61 0.54
C PRO A 769 25.62 -46.47 0.49
N ALA A 770 26.10 -45.24 0.25
CA ALA A 770 25.22 -44.13 -0.07
C ALA A 770 24.39 -44.45 -1.33
N GLU A 771 23.06 -44.40 -1.23
CA GLU A 771 22.16 -44.59 -2.38
C GLU A 771 22.48 -43.55 -3.47
N LYS A 772 23.06 -44.02 -4.58
CA LYS A 772 23.26 -43.21 -5.78
C LYS A 772 21.90 -42.81 -6.34
N LEU A 773 21.72 -41.51 -6.56
CA LEU A 773 20.56 -40.99 -7.28
C LEU A 773 20.72 -41.30 -8.77
N ASP A 774 20.00 -42.31 -9.26
CA ASP A 774 19.90 -42.56 -10.70
C ASP A 774 19.07 -41.46 -11.38
N VAL A 775 19.76 -40.56 -12.09
CA VAL A 775 19.15 -39.45 -12.83
C VAL A 775 18.81 -39.88 -14.25
N SER A 776 17.53 -40.10 -14.51
CA SER A 776 16.99 -40.30 -15.87
C SER A 776 16.90 -39.00 -16.65
N LYS A 777 16.93 -39.07 -17.98
CA LYS A 777 16.76 -37.90 -18.87
C LYS A 777 15.39 -37.23 -18.64
N PRO A 778 15.33 -35.98 -18.13
CA PRO A 778 14.07 -35.31 -17.84
C PRO A 778 13.36 -34.90 -19.13
N THR A 779 12.04 -35.11 -19.19
CA THR A 779 11.21 -34.83 -20.36
C THR A 779 10.48 -33.50 -20.27
N ASN A 780 10.31 -32.97 -19.06
CA ASN A 780 9.56 -31.74 -18.79
C ASN A 780 10.29 -30.82 -17.78
N ALA A 781 10.08 -29.51 -17.88
CA ALA A 781 10.64 -28.49 -16.98
C ALA A 781 10.25 -28.71 -15.50
N TYR A 782 9.08 -29.32 -15.27
CA TYR A 782 8.66 -29.69 -13.92
C TYR A 782 9.55 -30.78 -13.30
N GLU A 783 9.85 -31.85 -14.06
CA GLU A 783 10.73 -32.95 -13.64
C GLU A 783 12.16 -32.45 -13.43
N PHE A 784 12.70 -31.71 -14.41
CA PHE A 784 14.02 -31.09 -14.31
C PHE A 784 14.14 -30.23 -13.05
N GLY A 785 13.13 -29.39 -12.77
CA GLY A 785 13.10 -28.55 -11.57
C GLY A 785 12.89 -29.30 -10.25
N GLN A 786 12.36 -30.54 -10.24
CA GLN A 786 12.33 -31.39 -9.05
C GLN A 786 13.72 -31.99 -8.80
N VAL A 787 14.33 -32.59 -9.83
CA VAL A 787 15.66 -33.22 -9.74
C VAL A 787 16.73 -32.17 -9.38
N LEU A 788 16.70 -30.99 -10.01
CA LEU A 788 17.62 -29.91 -9.66
C LEU A 788 17.42 -29.41 -8.21
N SER A 789 16.19 -29.43 -7.69
CA SER A 789 15.91 -29.05 -6.30
C SER A 789 16.41 -30.09 -5.29
N THR A 790 16.28 -31.39 -5.57
CA THR A 790 16.84 -32.44 -4.70
C THR A 790 18.37 -32.46 -4.73
N ILE A 791 18.98 -32.25 -5.89
CA ILE A 791 20.44 -32.07 -6.04
C ILE A 791 20.90 -30.82 -5.28
N SER A 792 20.21 -29.68 -5.42
CA SER A 792 20.55 -28.44 -4.72
C SER A 792 20.39 -28.52 -3.20
N ALA A 793 19.48 -29.36 -2.70
CA ALA A 793 19.35 -29.64 -1.27
C ALA A 793 20.50 -30.51 -0.73
N ARG A 794 21.07 -31.40 -1.55
CA ARG A 794 22.23 -32.24 -1.21
C ARG A 794 23.59 -31.57 -1.49
N LYS A 795 23.62 -30.54 -2.34
CA LYS A 795 24.83 -29.88 -2.89
C LYS A 795 25.78 -30.87 -3.57
N ASP A 796 25.20 -31.81 -4.31
CA ASP A 796 25.92 -32.89 -4.98
C ASP A 796 26.39 -32.46 -6.38
N GLU A 797 27.66 -32.09 -6.51
CA GLU A 797 28.25 -31.61 -7.77
C GLU A 797 28.38 -32.72 -8.82
N GLU A 798 28.62 -33.98 -8.42
CA GLU A 798 28.78 -35.10 -9.35
C GLU A 798 27.46 -35.45 -10.04
N VAL A 799 26.37 -35.53 -9.27
CA VAL A 799 25.03 -35.81 -9.80
C VAL A 799 24.51 -34.63 -10.63
N CYS A 800 24.86 -33.39 -10.25
CA CYS A 800 24.56 -32.19 -11.05
C CYS A 800 25.29 -32.19 -12.40
N ALA A 801 26.57 -32.54 -12.42
CA ALA A 801 27.35 -32.68 -13.65
C ALA A 801 26.80 -33.79 -14.56
N HIS A 802 26.35 -34.91 -14.00
CA HIS A 802 25.70 -35.99 -14.75
C HIS A 802 24.36 -35.56 -15.36
N LEU A 803 23.52 -34.82 -14.60
CA LEU A 803 22.29 -34.22 -15.11
C LEU A 803 22.55 -33.26 -16.29
N LEU A 804 23.58 -32.43 -16.18
CA LEU A 804 23.98 -31.51 -17.24
C LEU A 804 24.45 -32.27 -18.50
N ALA A 805 25.31 -33.28 -18.36
CA ALA A 805 25.79 -34.10 -19.47
C ALA A 805 24.66 -34.79 -20.27
N ILE A 806 23.55 -35.17 -19.61
CA ILE A 806 22.38 -35.80 -20.25
C ILE A 806 21.41 -34.76 -20.88
N THR A 807 21.47 -33.50 -20.43
CA THR A 807 20.56 -32.44 -20.83
C THR A 807 21.14 -31.66 -22.01
N ALA A 808 20.50 -31.69 -23.18
CA ALA A 808 20.99 -30.92 -24.32
C ALA A 808 20.98 -29.39 -24.03
N PRO A 809 22.10 -28.66 -24.25
CA PRO A 809 22.23 -27.25 -23.87
C PRO A 809 21.08 -26.34 -24.35
N LYS A 810 20.56 -26.60 -25.57
CA LYS A 810 19.43 -25.89 -26.18
C LYS A 810 18.14 -25.91 -25.36
N HIS A 811 17.92 -26.95 -24.56
CA HIS A 811 16.71 -27.08 -23.73
C HIS A 811 16.89 -26.50 -22.32
N LEU A 812 18.12 -26.28 -21.87
CA LEU A 812 18.42 -25.80 -20.52
C LEU A 812 17.68 -24.51 -20.14
N PRO A 813 17.54 -23.47 -21.00
CA PRO A 813 16.80 -22.25 -20.66
C PRO A 813 15.29 -22.48 -20.49
N LEU A 814 14.71 -23.37 -21.30
CA LEU A 814 13.29 -23.74 -21.25
C LEU A 814 12.98 -24.58 -20.00
N LEU A 815 13.91 -25.45 -19.60
CA LEU A 815 13.79 -26.29 -18.41
C LEU A 815 14.00 -25.52 -17.10
N LEU A 816 14.86 -24.48 -17.11
CA LEU A 816 15.10 -23.60 -15.97
C LEU A 816 14.00 -22.55 -15.79
N SER A 817 13.56 -21.89 -16.87
CA SER A 817 12.49 -20.88 -16.86
C SER A 817 12.63 -19.89 -15.68
N ASN A 818 11.60 -19.75 -14.85
CA ASN A 818 11.55 -18.89 -13.68
C ASN A 818 12.24 -19.45 -12.42
N LYS A 819 12.87 -20.63 -12.46
CA LYS A 819 13.49 -21.30 -11.30
C LYS A 819 15.01 -21.09 -11.15
N LEU A 820 15.59 -20.20 -11.95
CA LEU A 820 16.99 -19.82 -11.78
C LEU A 820 17.14 -18.91 -10.55
N GLU A 821 17.79 -19.43 -9.51
CA GLU A 821 18.02 -18.79 -8.20
C GLU A 821 19.53 -18.81 -7.88
N GLY A 822 19.97 -18.04 -6.88
CA GLY A 822 21.39 -17.90 -6.52
C GLY A 822 22.11 -19.22 -6.31
N ASP A 823 21.64 -20.00 -5.36
CA ASP A 823 22.29 -21.26 -4.99
C ASP A 823 22.25 -22.30 -6.11
N THR A 824 21.17 -22.33 -6.92
CA THR A 824 21.06 -23.25 -8.06
C THR A 824 22.00 -22.85 -9.20
N PHE A 825 22.12 -21.56 -9.52
CA PHE A 825 23.06 -21.06 -10.52
C PHE A 825 24.51 -21.37 -10.12
N LEU A 826 24.88 -21.16 -8.86
CA LEU A 826 26.23 -21.42 -8.35
C LEU A 826 26.58 -22.90 -8.40
N LEU A 827 25.65 -23.78 -8.02
CA LEU A 827 25.85 -25.22 -8.11
C LEU A 827 26.07 -25.68 -9.55
N LEU A 828 25.34 -25.11 -10.53
CA LEU A 828 25.57 -25.39 -11.95
C LEU A 828 26.98 -24.95 -12.40
N ILE A 829 27.41 -23.73 -12.04
CA ILE A 829 28.75 -23.21 -12.35
C ILE A 829 29.86 -24.06 -11.71
N GLN A 830 29.69 -24.45 -10.44
CA GLN A 830 30.65 -25.27 -9.70
C GLN A 830 30.77 -26.66 -10.34
N SER A 831 29.65 -27.32 -10.62
CA SER A 831 29.62 -28.66 -11.25
C SER A 831 30.20 -28.67 -12.66
N LEU A 832 29.99 -27.59 -13.43
CA LEU A 832 30.65 -27.40 -14.72
C LEU A 832 32.17 -27.35 -14.55
N LYS A 833 32.65 -26.54 -13.60
CA LYS A 833 34.08 -26.33 -13.30
C LYS A 833 34.78 -27.58 -12.77
N SER A 834 34.20 -28.27 -11.78
CA SER A 834 34.85 -29.38 -11.08
C SER A 834 34.85 -30.68 -11.88
N HIS A 835 33.80 -30.97 -12.65
CA HIS A 835 33.61 -32.28 -13.26
C HIS A 835 33.44 -32.33 -14.79
N LEU A 836 33.11 -31.21 -15.46
CA LEU A 836 32.84 -31.19 -16.91
C LEU A 836 33.92 -30.49 -17.75
N VAL A 837 34.54 -29.40 -17.27
CA VAL A 837 35.63 -28.69 -18.03
C VAL A 837 36.75 -29.64 -18.45
N ALA A 838 37.15 -30.57 -17.56
CA ALA A 838 38.21 -31.54 -17.85
C ALA A 838 37.77 -32.71 -18.75
N LYS A 839 36.47 -32.85 -19.05
CA LYS A 839 35.90 -33.96 -19.83
C LYS A 839 35.40 -33.53 -21.22
N ASP A 840 34.68 -32.41 -21.29
CA ASP A 840 34.11 -31.88 -22.53
C ASP A 840 34.02 -30.33 -22.47
N PRO A 841 35.09 -29.61 -22.88
CA PRO A 841 35.10 -28.14 -22.88
C PRO A 841 34.04 -27.53 -23.81
N SER A 842 33.76 -28.20 -24.94
CA SER A 842 32.75 -27.80 -25.92
C SER A 842 31.34 -27.77 -25.33
N LEU A 843 30.96 -28.83 -24.62
CA LEU A 843 29.65 -28.93 -23.97
C LEU A 843 29.49 -27.89 -22.85
N VAL A 844 30.56 -27.62 -22.08
CA VAL A 844 30.55 -26.54 -21.06
C VAL A 844 30.34 -25.18 -21.71
N TYR A 845 31.03 -24.87 -22.81
CA TYR A 845 30.81 -23.61 -23.54
C TYR A 845 29.37 -23.49 -24.05
N GLU A 846 28.79 -24.54 -24.64
CA GLU A 846 27.39 -24.52 -25.07
C GLU A 846 26.43 -24.30 -23.88
N HIS A 847 26.65 -24.97 -22.75
CA HIS A 847 25.82 -24.76 -21.56
C HIS A 847 25.88 -23.32 -21.05
N LEU A 848 27.05 -22.69 -21.01
CA LEU A 848 27.19 -21.27 -20.64
C LEU A 848 26.52 -20.35 -21.68
N LEU A 849 26.71 -20.60 -22.98
CA LEU A 849 26.10 -19.82 -24.07
C LEU A 849 24.57 -19.92 -24.11
N TYR A 850 23.99 -21.04 -23.66
CA TYR A 850 22.54 -21.16 -23.51
C TYR A 850 22.05 -20.63 -22.16
N LEU A 851 22.81 -20.81 -21.08
CA LEU A 851 22.47 -20.23 -19.77
C LEU A 851 22.39 -18.70 -19.82
N SER A 852 23.23 -18.02 -20.62
CA SER A 852 23.14 -16.56 -20.84
C SER A 852 21.85 -16.09 -21.54
N LYS A 853 21.08 -17.02 -22.12
CA LYS A 853 19.79 -16.77 -22.80
C LYS A 853 18.56 -17.06 -21.93
N ALA A 854 18.74 -17.49 -20.68
CA ALA A 854 17.61 -17.70 -19.76
C ALA A 854 16.98 -16.37 -19.33
N GLU A 855 15.65 -16.33 -19.16
CA GLU A 855 14.90 -15.09 -18.87
C GLU A 855 15.40 -14.35 -17.61
N ARG A 856 15.79 -15.11 -16.57
CA ARG A 856 16.31 -14.58 -15.30
C ARG A 856 17.82 -14.41 -15.27
N PHE A 857 18.54 -14.66 -16.37
CA PHE A 857 20.01 -14.63 -16.38
C PHE A 857 20.58 -13.27 -15.94
N LYS A 858 20.07 -12.16 -16.49
CA LYS A 858 20.53 -10.81 -16.12
C LYS A 858 20.23 -10.46 -14.67
N THR A 859 19.05 -10.84 -14.19
CA THR A 859 18.64 -10.65 -12.79
C THR A 859 19.53 -11.46 -11.84
N MET A 860 19.93 -12.66 -12.26
CA MET A 860 20.90 -13.45 -11.51
C MET A 860 22.28 -12.81 -11.51
N LEU A 861 22.76 -12.31 -12.65
CA LEU A 861 24.08 -11.69 -12.76
C LEU A 861 24.25 -10.49 -11.81
N THR A 862 23.17 -9.72 -11.61
CA THR A 862 23.13 -8.60 -10.64
C THR A 862 23.10 -9.02 -9.16
N LEU A 863 22.87 -10.30 -8.85
CA LEU A 863 22.78 -10.84 -7.48
C LEU A 863 24.02 -11.66 -7.07
N ILE A 864 25.03 -11.78 -7.94
CA ILE A 864 26.22 -12.61 -7.71
C ILE A 864 27.33 -11.80 -7.02
N ASN A 865 27.81 -12.31 -5.89
CA ASN A 865 28.84 -11.67 -5.07
C ASN A 865 30.23 -11.72 -5.75
N LYS A 866 31.13 -10.80 -5.38
CA LYS A 866 32.50 -10.72 -5.93
C LYS A 866 33.25 -12.06 -5.94
N GLY A 867 33.26 -12.80 -4.82
CA GLY A 867 33.93 -14.11 -4.73
C GLY A 867 33.31 -15.20 -5.61
N GLN A 868 32.06 -15.03 -6.05
CA GLN A 868 31.39 -15.93 -7.00
C GLN A 868 31.72 -15.53 -8.44
N LYS A 869 31.80 -14.22 -8.73
CA LYS A 869 32.37 -13.71 -10.00
C LYS A 869 33.80 -14.20 -10.20
N GLU A 870 34.62 -14.25 -9.13
CA GLU A 870 35.97 -14.86 -9.17
C GLU A 870 35.95 -16.38 -9.46
N GLN A 871 34.99 -17.14 -8.92
CA GLN A 871 34.82 -18.56 -9.27
C GLN A 871 34.44 -18.78 -10.74
N MET A 872 33.62 -17.89 -11.30
CA MET A 872 33.22 -17.90 -12.71
C MET A 872 34.38 -17.46 -13.62
N ALA A 873 35.16 -16.45 -13.24
CA ALA A 873 36.37 -16.06 -13.97
C ALA A 873 37.34 -17.24 -14.09
N GLN A 874 37.60 -17.95 -12.99
CA GLN A 874 38.42 -19.17 -13.00
C GLN A 874 37.86 -20.31 -13.87
N LEU A 875 36.54 -20.38 -14.07
CA LEU A 875 35.92 -21.30 -15.03
C LEU A 875 36.21 -20.88 -16.48
N PHE A 876 36.08 -19.59 -16.80
CA PHE A 876 36.43 -19.05 -18.13
C PHE A 876 37.93 -19.12 -18.44
N ASP A 877 38.80 -18.93 -17.44
CA ASP A 877 40.24 -19.09 -17.58
C ASP A 877 40.58 -20.56 -17.90
N GLY A 878 40.04 -21.52 -17.14
CA GLY A 878 40.22 -22.96 -17.42
C GLY A 878 39.66 -23.44 -18.76
N LEU A 879 38.60 -22.79 -19.27
CA LEU A 879 38.09 -23.01 -20.64
C LEU A 879 38.96 -22.38 -21.73
N SER A 880 39.74 -21.34 -21.39
CA SER A 880 40.68 -20.70 -22.32
C SER A 880 41.99 -21.48 -22.41
N ASP A 881 42.42 -22.11 -21.31
CA ASP A 881 43.62 -22.95 -21.25
C ASP A 881 43.42 -24.33 -21.93
N THR A 882 42.17 -24.83 -21.99
CA THR A 882 41.85 -26.13 -22.59
C THR A 882 41.57 -26.01 -24.10
N GLN A 883 42.64 -26.04 -24.90
CA GLN A 883 42.56 -26.07 -26.37
C GLN A 883 41.69 -27.24 -26.86
N SER A 884 40.48 -26.93 -27.32
CA SER A 884 39.54 -27.88 -27.92
C SER A 884 39.32 -27.54 -29.40
N ASN A 885 39.19 -28.58 -30.24
CA ASN A 885 39.08 -28.44 -31.69
C ASN A 885 37.70 -27.89 -32.11
N GLY A 886 37.48 -26.59 -31.94
CA GLY A 886 36.26 -25.92 -32.37
C GLY A 886 35.97 -24.57 -31.71
N LEU A 887 36.68 -24.21 -30.64
CA LEU A 887 36.48 -22.96 -29.90
C LEU A 887 37.64 -22.00 -30.10
N THR A 888 37.36 -20.77 -30.55
CA THR A 888 38.37 -19.72 -30.59
C THR A 888 38.44 -19.00 -29.24
N ALA A 889 39.62 -18.48 -28.88
CA ALA A 889 39.76 -17.65 -27.68
C ALA A 889 38.90 -16.38 -27.74
N GLU A 890 38.58 -15.90 -28.95
CA GLU A 890 37.68 -14.76 -29.18
C GLU A 890 36.22 -15.09 -28.80
N ASP A 891 35.74 -16.30 -29.10
CA ASP A 891 34.40 -16.77 -28.72
C ASP A 891 34.24 -16.88 -27.19
N VAL A 892 35.24 -17.43 -26.51
CA VAL A 892 35.27 -17.52 -25.04
C VAL A 892 35.33 -16.13 -24.41
N GLN A 893 36.13 -15.22 -24.97
CA GLN A 893 36.21 -13.84 -24.49
C GLN A 893 34.92 -13.03 -24.78
N ALA A 894 34.24 -13.28 -25.90
CA ALA A 894 32.95 -12.69 -26.21
C ALA A 894 31.86 -13.17 -25.25
N LEU A 895 31.87 -14.45 -24.88
CA LEU A 895 30.96 -15.00 -23.87
C LEU A 895 31.27 -14.45 -22.47
N ARG A 896 32.55 -14.38 -22.07
CA ARG A 896 33.00 -13.78 -20.80
C ARG A 896 32.45 -12.36 -20.59
N ARG A 897 32.43 -11.54 -21.65
CA ARG A 897 31.81 -10.19 -21.63
C ARG A 897 30.30 -10.20 -21.37
N GLN A 898 29.56 -11.24 -21.80
CA GLN A 898 28.12 -11.37 -21.49
C GLN A 898 27.86 -11.69 -20.00
N TYR A 899 28.88 -12.18 -19.31
CA TYR A 899 28.85 -12.50 -17.88
C TYR A 899 29.43 -11.37 -17.00
N GLU A 900 29.82 -10.22 -17.58
CA GLU A 900 30.40 -9.07 -16.84
C GLU A 900 31.68 -9.44 -16.06
N LEU A 901 32.58 -10.23 -16.69
CA LEU A 901 33.85 -10.80 -16.14
C LEU A 901 35.11 -10.47 -16.98
#